data_AF-A0A017SWH6-F1
#
_entry.id   AF-A0A017SWH6-F1
#
_cell.length_a   1.000
_cell.length_b   1.000
_cell.length_c   1.000
_cell.angle_alpha   90.00
_cell.angle_beta   90.00
_cell.angle_gamma   90.00
#
_symmetry.space_group_name_H-M   'P 1'
#
loop_
_entity.id
_entity.type
_entity.pdbx_description
1 polymer ?
#
loop_
_entity_poly.entity_id
_entity_poly.type
_entity_poly.pdbx_seq_one_letter_code
_entity_poly.pdbx_strand_id
1 'polypeptide(L)'
;MAGRAARGVWWAGCLLAAACMSGSGADTLGESLSRDSSGAPAALRAAYIASIQADAPEAFHFRAAPSGLAAEAEGRGLTASLGGEGARVVARGREGARGWEASFGAVALGCEGAAVEVGEATPVLAGRRAEYRQGEVVTWYQHGPLGLEQGFDLARRPGCAARGEGAVEVSVAVGGSVRPVRLDATAVRLVDEAGEEAGRYAELFVRDAEGREVPAKLDVQGERIRILVDDREAVYPLVIDPLVWEVSQVLTSSGGSGAQQLGASLAISGDTAVIGAPRATVAAVGEAGAAYVFTRTGGAWVEQQKLTASYLPGSPVAARFGASVAISGDTVVIGAPAPMPVGSPGRAYVFTRSGSTWTQQQQLTPADGQANDEFGNAVAVDADTLLVGAHFDDDQATNGGSVYIFGETGGIWSQVEKLIAIDGGAGDAFGESLSFSGDLALVGAPGHVNPGNPTILAGAVYVMARVSGAWEQAQKLDAPGPTVRRFGYSVARDGTTAAVGAPGDTAAGLAAGAVYVLTQSGGIWTQAQQLLPDTGTSEAFGTSVALRADRLVVGAPLEGATDAGAVHFFDRSGGTFLRTGRLPSTAGNDKLGISVGVGADTVIAGAPGALALQGVARVFHQVEKLDAGQPCGGAAACLSGFCVDGVCCNQACGGGTEACRACSEAAGAAADGVCTIRAAGEVCRPGAGACDAEEVCDGVVGTCPGDALAPAGTSCRASVGGCDAEETCDGATVDCPEDALLPSGATCRASVGGCDAEETCDGLTDACPPDGIAAAGVECRAATGACDVAEVCDGTSGACPDDVVAGAGVECRAATGGCDMAEVCDGLSGVCPDDALAAAGTVCRDAESLCDAAEVCDGANAACPDDVIAAAGVACRPAAGPCDFPESCNGVTADCPADVVRGAGVLCRAALGTCDVAEVCDGVGAACPTDMLAAEGTACPGGACVAGVCTQDGTGGGAGGEGGGGVGGAGGGSVPPILGGDACSCRLPGDPAGASAGVLGERAAFSALALMALAVRRRGRRGSR
;
A
#
# COMPACT_ATOMS: atom_id res chain seq x y z
N MET A 1 -83.66 16.43 1.96
CA MET A 1 -83.80 15.17 1.19
C MET A 1 -82.37 14.77 0.83
N ALA A 2 -81.71 13.84 1.53
CA ALA A 2 -81.85 12.36 1.52
C ALA A 2 -81.11 11.72 0.31
N GLY A 3 -80.20 10.73 0.42
CA GLY A 3 -79.50 10.06 1.55
C GLY A 3 -77.97 10.26 1.49
N ARG A 4 -77.05 9.72 2.32
CA ARG A 4 -76.93 8.41 3.05
C ARG A 4 -76.94 7.19 2.11
N ALA A 5 -76.00 6.22 2.16
CA ALA A 5 -74.79 5.96 2.99
C ALA A 5 -73.74 5.19 2.12
N ALA A 6 -72.56 4.69 2.54
CA ALA A 6 -71.84 4.51 3.82
C ALA A 6 -70.31 4.73 3.57
N ARG A 7 -69.38 4.98 4.51
CA ARG A 7 -69.12 4.63 5.94
C ARG A 7 -68.36 3.30 6.21
N GLY A 8 -67.04 3.44 6.38
CA GLY A 8 -66.09 2.55 7.06
C GLY A 8 -64.72 3.26 7.04
N VAL A 9 -64.28 4.10 8.00
CA VAL A 9 -64.13 3.95 9.48
C VAL A 9 -62.96 3.00 9.80
N TRP A 10 -61.89 3.39 10.51
CA TRP A 10 -61.90 4.21 11.75
C TRP A 10 -61.24 5.61 11.73
N TRP A 11 -59.98 5.72 12.15
CA TRP A 11 -59.43 6.82 12.99
C TRP A 11 -57.90 6.91 12.87
N ALA A 12 -57.17 7.97 13.29
CA ALA A 12 -57.47 9.31 13.85
C ALA A 12 -56.19 10.20 13.72
N GLY A 13 -56.18 11.51 14.00
CA GLY A 13 -57.25 12.40 14.48
C GLY A 13 -56.84 13.90 14.52
N CYS A 14 -57.76 14.72 15.06
CA CYS A 14 -57.70 16.15 15.47
C CYS A 14 -56.46 17.00 15.10
N LEU A 15 -56.54 18.14 14.39
CA LEU A 15 -57.64 19.07 14.03
C LEU A 15 -58.22 19.92 15.18
N LEU A 16 -57.83 21.20 15.23
CA LEU A 16 -58.48 22.38 15.83
C LEU A 16 -57.88 23.62 15.10
N ALA A 17 -58.47 24.17 14.03
CA ALA A 17 -59.73 24.93 13.90
C ALA A 17 -59.61 26.41 14.34
N ALA A 18 -60.02 27.31 13.46
CA ALA A 18 -59.83 28.77 13.58
C ALA A 18 -60.99 29.50 14.28
N ALA A 19 -60.74 30.74 14.72
CA ALA A 19 -61.74 31.71 15.19
C ALA A 19 -61.50 33.09 14.53
N CYS A 20 -62.54 33.93 14.44
CA CYS A 20 -62.53 35.13 13.60
C CYS A 20 -62.96 36.42 14.32
N MET A 21 -62.42 37.56 13.82
CA MET A 21 -62.95 38.93 13.86
C MET A 21 -63.21 39.63 15.21
N SER A 22 -62.45 40.70 15.48
CA SER A 22 -63.02 42.03 15.82
C SER A 22 -61.97 43.17 15.83
N GLY A 23 -62.31 44.32 15.22
CA GLY A 23 -61.96 45.64 15.77
C GLY A 23 -60.54 46.23 15.61
N SER A 24 -60.20 46.70 14.40
CA SER A 24 -59.52 47.98 14.10
C SER A 24 -58.47 48.61 15.07
N GLY A 25 -57.30 48.98 14.54
CA GLY A 25 -56.68 50.28 14.88
C GLY A 25 -55.20 50.34 15.29
N ALA A 26 -54.28 49.92 14.41
CA ALA A 26 -52.88 50.36 14.45
C ALA A 26 -52.29 50.32 13.02
N ASP A 27 -51.45 51.29 12.67
CA ASP A 27 -51.00 51.51 11.28
C ASP A 27 -49.79 50.67 10.86
N THR A 28 -49.55 50.67 9.55
CA THR A 28 -48.46 49.99 8.83
C THR A 28 -47.05 50.43 9.23
N LEU A 29 -46.09 49.50 9.19
CA LEU A 29 -44.78 49.56 8.48
C LEU A 29 -43.83 48.46 9.02
N GLY A 30 -42.93 47.93 8.17
CA GLY A 30 -41.92 46.92 8.55
C GLY A 30 -41.98 45.65 7.68
N GLU A 31 -41.30 45.68 6.54
CA GLU A 31 -41.36 44.65 5.50
C GLU A 31 -40.62 43.34 5.83
N SER A 32 -41.11 42.24 5.27
CA SER A 32 -40.52 40.90 5.37
C SER A 32 -39.45 40.66 4.28
N LEU A 33 -38.17 40.93 4.60
CA LEU A 33 -37.03 40.73 3.70
C LEU A 33 -35.85 40.05 4.41
N SER A 34 -35.48 38.82 4.00
CA SER A 34 -34.18 38.14 4.27
C SER A 34 -34.16 36.64 3.85
N ARG A 35 -34.73 36.31 2.69
CA ARG A 35 -34.53 35.05 1.95
C ARG A 35 -34.33 35.43 0.48
N ASP A 36 -33.37 34.90 -0.28
CA ASP A 36 -33.09 33.47 -0.37
C ASP A 36 -31.64 33.09 -0.75
N SER A 37 -31.16 31.99 -0.16
CA SER A 37 -29.95 31.23 -0.51
C SER A 37 -30.15 29.71 -0.25
N SER A 38 -31.41 29.26 -0.14
CA SER A 38 -31.79 28.04 0.58
C SER A 38 -32.01 26.77 -0.26
N GLY A 39 -31.76 26.83 -1.58
CA GLY A 39 -31.94 25.68 -2.48
C GLY A 39 -30.96 24.52 -2.27
N ALA A 40 -29.74 24.79 -1.80
CA ALA A 40 -28.69 23.80 -1.56
C ALA A 40 -28.16 23.89 -0.11
N PRO A 41 -27.89 22.77 0.59
CA PRO A 41 -27.32 22.78 1.94
C PRO A 41 -25.97 23.53 1.99
N ALA A 42 -25.70 24.27 3.06
CA ALA A 42 -24.46 25.06 3.17
C ALA A 42 -23.21 24.17 3.11
N ALA A 43 -23.24 22.99 3.74
CA ALA A 43 -22.20 21.97 3.62
C ALA A 43 -21.87 21.57 2.16
N LEU A 44 -22.86 21.50 1.27
CA LEU A 44 -22.65 21.15 -0.15
C LEU A 44 -21.98 22.29 -0.92
N ARG A 45 -22.28 23.55 -0.56
CA ARG A 45 -21.64 24.75 -1.11
C ARG A 45 -20.19 24.88 -0.60
N ALA A 46 -19.95 24.73 0.70
CA ALA A 46 -18.60 24.72 1.27
C ALA A 46 -17.72 23.62 0.64
N ALA A 47 -18.26 22.40 0.51
CA ALA A 47 -17.57 21.30 -0.17
C ALA A 47 -17.37 21.52 -1.69
N TYR A 48 -18.06 22.47 -2.32
CA TYR A 48 -17.82 22.86 -3.72
C TYR A 48 -16.71 23.92 -3.79
N ILE A 49 -16.76 24.94 -2.94
CA ILE A 49 -15.75 26.00 -2.83
C ILE A 49 -14.37 25.39 -2.54
N ALA A 50 -14.29 24.53 -1.52
CA ALA A 50 -13.05 23.83 -1.15
C ALA A 50 -12.48 22.94 -2.27
N SER A 51 -13.31 22.45 -3.21
CA SER A 51 -12.83 21.68 -4.37
C SER A 51 -12.06 22.56 -5.36
N ILE A 52 -12.62 23.71 -5.70
CA ILE A 52 -12.02 24.65 -6.66
C ILE A 52 -10.76 25.29 -6.06
N GLN A 53 -10.78 25.62 -4.77
CA GLN A 53 -9.61 26.15 -4.09
C GLN A 53 -8.53 25.07 -3.88
N ALA A 54 -8.89 23.79 -3.72
CA ALA A 54 -7.91 22.70 -3.70
C ALA A 54 -7.21 22.57 -5.06
N ASP A 55 -7.95 22.42 -6.15
CA ASP A 55 -7.38 22.14 -7.49
C ASP A 55 -6.89 23.39 -8.24
N ALA A 56 -6.56 24.44 -7.49
CA ALA A 56 -5.90 25.63 -7.97
C ALA A 56 -4.58 25.30 -8.71
N PRO A 57 -4.35 25.82 -9.94
CA PRO A 57 -3.07 25.71 -10.62
C PRO A 57 -1.91 26.36 -9.85
N GLU A 58 -0.69 25.91 -10.11
CA GLU A 58 0.55 26.37 -9.44
C GLU A 58 0.77 27.90 -9.41
N ALA A 59 0.21 28.63 -10.38
CA ALA A 59 0.28 30.10 -10.42
C ALA A 59 -0.46 30.77 -9.24
N PHE A 60 -1.48 30.13 -8.68
CA PHE A 60 -2.25 30.65 -7.55
C PHE A 60 -1.62 30.32 -6.19
N HIS A 61 -0.69 29.37 -6.11
CA HIS A 61 -0.16 28.89 -4.83
C HIS A 61 0.71 29.95 -4.14
N PHE A 62 0.63 30.00 -2.81
CA PHE A 62 1.53 30.84 -2.01
C PHE A 62 2.97 30.35 -2.09
N ARG A 63 3.89 31.28 -2.39
CA ARG A 63 5.33 31.07 -2.50
C ARG A 63 6.06 32.01 -1.54
N ALA A 64 7.28 31.64 -1.12
CA ALA A 64 8.09 32.45 -0.22
C ALA A 64 8.48 33.80 -0.86
N ALA A 65 8.31 34.89 -0.10
CA ALA A 65 8.57 36.26 -0.55
C ALA A 65 9.35 37.05 0.52
N PRO A 66 10.02 38.17 0.18
CA PRO A 66 10.86 38.92 1.12
C PRO A 66 10.14 39.46 2.38
N SER A 67 8.81 39.52 2.37
CA SER A 67 7.96 40.00 3.47
C SER A 67 7.02 38.93 4.06
N GLY A 68 7.22 37.65 3.73
CA GLY A 68 6.37 36.54 4.16
C GLY A 68 6.03 35.58 3.02
N LEU A 69 4.74 35.43 2.69
CA LEU A 69 4.28 34.64 1.54
C LEU A 69 3.56 35.54 0.53
N ALA A 70 3.60 35.18 -0.76
CA ALA A 70 2.87 35.88 -1.81
C ALA A 70 2.35 34.92 -2.89
N ALA A 71 1.25 35.28 -3.54
CA ALA A 71 0.70 34.64 -4.72
C ALA A 71 0.27 35.73 -5.74
N GLU A 72 0.57 35.52 -7.02
CA GLU A 72 0.21 36.45 -8.10
C GLU A 72 -0.51 35.69 -9.22
N ALA A 73 -1.80 35.99 -9.41
CA ALA A 73 -2.57 35.45 -10.51
C ALA A 73 -2.27 36.24 -11.80
N GLU A 74 -1.21 35.85 -12.51
CA GLU A 74 -0.85 36.43 -13.81
C GLU A 74 -2.08 36.51 -14.74
N GLY A 75 -2.32 37.68 -15.33
CA GLY A 75 -3.47 37.95 -16.20
C GLY A 75 -4.76 38.37 -15.48
N ARG A 76 -4.95 38.10 -14.17
CA ARG A 76 -6.12 38.60 -13.41
C ARG A 76 -5.90 39.98 -12.80
N GLY A 77 -4.67 40.32 -12.43
CA GLY A 77 -4.32 41.62 -11.83
C GLY A 77 -4.49 41.67 -10.31
N LEU A 78 -4.79 40.54 -9.67
CA LEU A 78 -4.84 40.36 -8.22
C LEU A 78 -3.52 39.80 -7.69
N THR A 79 -2.98 40.46 -6.67
CA THR A 79 -1.83 40.00 -5.88
C THR A 79 -2.32 39.77 -4.44
N ALA A 80 -2.07 38.59 -3.88
CA ALA A 80 -2.28 38.29 -2.46
C ALA A 80 -0.92 38.16 -1.75
N SER A 81 -0.73 38.90 -0.66
CA SER A 81 0.48 38.89 0.15
C SER A 81 0.15 38.71 1.62
N LEU A 82 0.90 37.85 2.31
CA LEU A 82 0.71 37.50 3.72
C LEU A 82 1.98 37.89 4.49
N GLY A 83 1.84 38.75 5.50
CA GLY A 83 2.93 39.20 6.37
C GLY A 83 2.51 39.23 7.85
N GLY A 84 3.33 39.80 8.73
CA GLY A 84 3.04 39.88 10.17
C GLY A 84 1.77 40.68 10.51
N GLU A 85 1.40 41.65 9.67
CA GLU A 85 0.17 42.45 9.80
C GLU A 85 -1.10 41.72 9.28
N GLY A 86 -0.98 40.44 8.89
CA GLY A 86 -2.06 39.63 8.32
C GLY A 86 -2.01 39.55 6.79
N ALA A 87 -3.18 39.33 6.17
CA ALA A 87 -3.32 39.22 4.73
C ALA A 87 -3.59 40.58 4.06
N ARG A 88 -3.09 40.75 2.84
CA ARG A 88 -3.30 41.94 2.01
C ARG A 88 -3.53 41.52 0.56
N VAL A 89 -4.67 41.94 0.02
CA VAL A 89 -5.14 41.68 -1.35
C VAL A 89 -5.15 43.00 -2.11
N VAL A 90 -4.53 43.04 -3.28
CA VAL A 90 -4.50 44.22 -4.15
C VAL A 90 -5.02 43.87 -5.53
N ALA A 91 -6.15 44.46 -5.90
CA ALA A 91 -6.67 44.43 -7.27
C ALA A 91 -6.10 45.63 -8.04
N ARG A 92 -5.18 45.37 -8.98
CA ARG A 92 -4.68 46.39 -9.91
C ARG A 92 -5.77 46.70 -10.93
N GLY A 93 -6.28 47.93 -10.93
CA GLY A 93 -7.26 48.38 -11.92
C GLY A 93 -6.70 48.28 -13.34
N ARG A 94 -7.51 47.76 -14.29
CA ARG A 94 -7.26 47.90 -15.74
C ARG A 94 -7.35 49.39 -16.12
N GLU A 95 -6.79 49.79 -17.26
CA GLU A 95 -6.72 51.20 -17.67
C GLU A 95 -8.06 51.93 -17.53
N GLY A 96 -8.11 52.95 -16.66
CA GLY A 96 -9.31 53.74 -16.36
C GLY A 96 -10.09 53.33 -15.10
N ALA A 97 -9.94 52.10 -14.61
CA ALA A 97 -10.49 51.67 -13.32
C ALA A 97 -9.55 52.06 -12.17
N ARG A 98 -10.12 52.45 -11.02
CA ARG A 98 -9.35 52.53 -9.77
C ARG A 98 -9.08 51.12 -9.28
N GLY A 99 -7.82 50.82 -8.99
CA GLY A 99 -7.49 49.61 -8.22
C GLY A 99 -7.91 49.78 -6.75
N TRP A 100 -8.12 48.67 -6.07
CA TRP A 100 -8.44 48.64 -4.64
C TRP A 100 -7.46 47.77 -3.87
N GLU A 101 -7.34 48.06 -2.58
CA GLU A 101 -6.53 47.32 -1.62
C GLU A 101 -7.40 46.96 -0.42
N ALA A 102 -7.38 45.69 -0.02
CA ALA A 102 -8.03 45.19 1.19
C ALA A 102 -6.99 44.48 2.05
N SER A 103 -6.88 44.85 3.33
CA SER A 103 -6.19 44.04 4.33
C SER A 103 -7.18 43.31 5.23
N PHE A 104 -6.85 42.08 5.59
CA PHE A 104 -7.52 41.26 6.59
C PHE A 104 -6.49 40.99 7.68
N GLY A 105 -6.47 41.89 8.66
CA GLY A 105 -5.37 42.05 9.61
C GLY A 105 -5.59 41.33 10.93
N ALA A 106 -5.36 42.05 12.03
CA ALA A 106 -5.51 41.54 13.39
C ALA A 106 -6.85 40.80 13.60
N VAL A 107 -6.76 39.66 14.30
CA VAL A 107 -7.90 38.82 14.64
C VAL A 107 -8.14 38.92 16.13
N ALA A 108 -9.37 39.21 16.54
CA ALA A 108 -9.79 39.16 17.93
C ALA A 108 -10.66 37.93 18.17
N LEU A 109 -10.51 37.29 19.34
CA LEU A 109 -11.16 36.03 19.67
C LEU A 109 -11.73 36.07 21.09
N GLY A 110 -12.94 35.54 21.28
CA GLY A 110 -13.56 35.41 22.61
C GLY A 110 -15.08 35.26 22.54
N CYS A 111 -15.80 35.87 23.48
CA CYS A 111 -17.26 35.89 23.52
C CYS A 111 -17.81 37.12 22.79
N GLU A 112 -19.09 37.09 22.37
CA GLU A 112 -19.78 38.23 21.74
C GLU A 112 -19.68 39.50 22.61
N GLY A 113 -18.90 40.49 22.13
CA GLY A 113 -18.65 41.76 22.81
C GLY A 113 -17.48 41.76 23.82
N ALA A 114 -16.75 40.65 23.93
CA ALA A 114 -15.60 40.47 24.85
C ALA A 114 -14.37 39.82 24.17
N ALA A 115 -14.32 39.82 22.83
CA ALA A 115 -13.18 39.32 22.07
C ALA A 115 -11.90 40.15 22.30
N VAL A 116 -10.74 39.47 22.37
CA VAL A 116 -9.42 40.07 22.58
C VAL A 116 -8.52 39.73 21.41
N GLU A 117 -7.71 40.69 20.94
CA GLU A 117 -6.72 40.47 19.87
C GLU A 117 -5.79 39.30 20.20
N VAL A 118 -5.69 38.32 19.30
CA VAL A 118 -4.66 37.28 19.38
C VAL A 118 -3.34 37.83 18.86
N GLY A 119 -2.24 37.47 19.52
CA GLY A 119 -0.91 38.05 19.25
C GLY A 119 -0.41 37.82 17.82
N GLU A 120 0.48 38.71 17.37
CA GLU A 120 1.12 38.64 16.04
C GLU A 120 1.75 37.26 15.77
N ALA A 121 1.65 36.79 14.53
CA ALA A 121 2.32 35.59 14.06
C ALA A 121 2.77 35.78 12.60
N THR A 122 3.83 35.05 12.22
CA THR A 122 4.27 34.96 10.82
C THR A 122 3.56 33.79 10.11
N PRO A 123 3.11 33.96 8.85
CA PRO A 123 2.47 32.89 8.10
C PRO A 123 3.46 31.76 7.78
N VAL A 124 3.04 30.51 7.94
CA VAL A 124 3.77 29.31 7.52
C VAL A 124 3.01 28.57 6.42
N LEU A 125 3.73 28.02 5.44
CA LEU A 125 3.10 27.26 4.34
C LEU A 125 2.82 25.82 4.78
N ALA A 126 1.55 25.43 4.76
CA ALA A 126 1.05 24.10 5.10
C ALA A 126 0.37 23.48 3.87
N GLY A 127 1.16 22.79 3.03
CA GLY A 127 0.68 22.27 1.75
C GLY A 127 0.25 23.39 0.80
N ARG A 128 -1.05 23.46 0.46
CA ARG A 128 -1.63 24.52 -0.38
C ARG A 128 -2.15 25.73 0.43
N ARG A 129 -2.17 25.65 1.76
CA ARG A 129 -2.64 26.70 2.68
C ARG A 129 -1.47 27.48 3.29
N ALA A 130 -1.74 28.70 3.72
CA ALA A 130 -0.85 29.50 4.55
C ALA A 130 -1.51 29.74 5.91
N GLU A 131 -0.83 29.37 6.99
CA GLU A 131 -1.40 29.36 8.35
C GLU A 131 -0.73 30.38 9.28
N TYR A 132 -1.55 31.09 10.05
CA TYR A 132 -1.16 31.87 11.21
C TYR A 132 -1.64 31.14 12.47
N ARG A 133 -0.71 30.59 13.25
CA ARG A 133 -1.03 29.84 14.49
C ARG A 133 -0.95 30.80 15.69
N GLN A 134 -2.10 31.30 16.13
CA GLN A 134 -2.21 32.43 17.07
C GLN A 134 -2.95 32.01 18.35
N GLY A 135 -2.24 31.33 19.25
CA GLY A 135 -2.81 30.84 20.52
C GLY A 135 -3.76 29.67 20.33
N GLU A 136 -5.06 29.92 20.36
CA GLU A 136 -6.12 28.89 20.27
C GLU A 136 -6.80 28.81 18.89
N VAL A 137 -6.47 29.75 17.99
CA VAL A 137 -6.96 29.80 16.61
C VAL A 137 -5.81 29.59 15.62
N VAL A 138 -6.08 28.81 14.58
CA VAL A 138 -5.28 28.79 13.35
C VAL A 138 -6.06 29.55 12.29
N THR A 139 -5.65 30.78 11.97
CA THR A 139 -6.20 31.52 10.83
C THR A 139 -5.48 31.03 9.58
N TRP A 140 -6.18 30.39 8.66
CA TRP A 140 -5.61 29.88 7.42
C TRP A 140 -6.13 30.62 6.19
N TYR A 141 -5.30 30.69 5.17
CA TYR A 141 -5.59 31.33 3.89
C TYR A 141 -5.29 30.36 2.73
N GLN A 142 -6.16 30.36 1.72
CA GLN A 142 -5.97 29.58 0.50
C GLN A 142 -6.32 30.44 -0.72
N HIS A 143 -5.45 30.44 -1.73
CA HIS A 143 -5.62 31.28 -2.91
C HIS A 143 -5.72 30.40 -4.17
N GLY A 144 -6.72 30.70 -5.01
CA GLY A 144 -7.10 29.85 -6.12
C GLY A 144 -8.11 30.51 -7.06
N PRO A 145 -8.79 29.73 -7.94
CA PRO A 145 -9.60 30.25 -9.03
C PRO A 145 -10.82 31.10 -8.62
N LEU A 146 -11.23 31.08 -7.34
CA LEU A 146 -12.31 31.89 -6.77
C LEU A 146 -11.83 33.15 -6.01
N GLY A 147 -10.52 33.35 -5.89
CA GLY A 147 -9.92 34.42 -5.09
C GLY A 147 -9.24 33.89 -3.81
N LEU A 148 -9.17 34.73 -2.77
CA LEU A 148 -8.57 34.40 -1.48
C LEU A 148 -9.62 33.92 -0.47
N GLU A 149 -9.60 32.63 -0.15
CA GLU A 149 -10.32 32.04 0.98
C GLU A 149 -9.59 32.35 2.30
N GLN A 150 -10.34 32.61 3.38
CA GLN A 150 -9.84 32.80 4.74
C GLN A 150 -10.73 31.97 5.67
N GLY A 151 -10.14 31.08 6.45
CA GLY A 151 -10.87 30.33 7.49
C GLY A 151 -10.12 30.26 8.81
N PHE A 152 -10.79 29.69 9.81
CA PHE A 152 -10.31 29.64 11.19
C PHE A 152 -10.60 28.27 11.80
N ASP A 153 -9.54 27.59 12.25
CA ASP A 153 -9.67 26.36 13.02
C ASP A 153 -9.51 26.70 14.51
N LEU A 154 -10.54 26.42 15.31
CA LEU A 154 -10.58 26.69 16.75
C LEU A 154 -10.44 25.38 17.53
N ALA A 155 -9.33 25.21 18.25
CA ALA A 155 -9.06 23.96 18.98
C ALA A 155 -9.97 23.76 20.21
N ARG A 156 -10.49 24.84 20.82
CA ARG A 156 -11.40 24.83 21.98
C ARG A 156 -12.19 26.14 22.09
N ARG A 157 -13.16 26.21 23.01
CA ARG A 157 -13.97 27.42 23.27
C ARG A 157 -13.09 28.53 23.87
N PRO A 158 -12.96 29.71 23.24
CA PRO A 158 -12.02 30.74 23.68
C PRO A 158 -12.57 31.57 24.85
N GLY A 159 -11.93 31.50 26.02
CA GLY A 159 -12.07 32.45 27.14
C GLY A 159 -13.41 32.50 27.90
N CYS A 160 -14.51 32.02 27.32
CA CYS A 160 -15.86 32.19 27.87
C CYS A 160 -16.19 31.22 29.01
N ALA A 161 -16.76 31.73 30.11
CA ALA A 161 -17.24 30.92 31.22
C ALA A 161 -18.53 30.16 30.83
N ALA A 162 -18.48 28.82 30.93
CA ALA A 162 -19.58 27.88 30.66
C ALA A 162 -20.22 27.94 29.25
N ARG A 163 -20.82 26.82 28.80
CA ARG A 163 -21.63 26.83 27.56
C ARG A 163 -22.92 27.62 27.81
N GLY A 164 -23.18 28.63 26.97
CA GLY A 164 -24.42 29.43 27.01
C GLY A 164 -24.24 30.92 27.30
N GLU A 165 -23.08 31.36 27.79
CA GLU A 165 -22.78 32.79 27.98
C GLU A 165 -22.39 33.47 26.65
N GLY A 166 -23.36 33.63 25.75
CA GLY A 166 -23.21 34.28 24.44
C GLY A 166 -22.53 33.42 23.36
N ALA A 167 -22.55 33.93 22.13
CA ALA A 167 -21.89 33.34 20.97
C ALA A 167 -20.36 33.48 21.06
N VAL A 168 -19.63 32.60 20.37
CA VAL A 168 -18.19 32.75 20.14
C VAL A 168 -17.96 33.76 19.02
N GLU A 169 -17.08 34.72 19.26
CA GLU A 169 -16.74 35.80 18.32
C GLU A 169 -15.33 35.61 17.76
N VAL A 170 -15.24 35.56 16.43
CA VAL A 170 -13.99 35.76 15.67
C VAL A 170 -14.13 37.07 14.90
N SER A 171 -13.26 38.03 15.19
CA SER A 171 -13.40 39.42 14.74
C SER A 171 -12.18 39.91 13.96
N VAL A 172 -12.33 39.98 12.63
CA VAL A 172 -11.26 40.29 11.66
C VAL A 172 -11.21 41.80 11.40
N ALA A 173 -10.05 42.42 11.60
CA ALA A 173 -9.82 43.80 11.18
C ALA A 173 -9.74 43.90 9.65
N VAL A 174 -10.46 44.85 9.06
CA VAL A 174 -10.45 45.16 7.63
C VAL A 174 -9.86 46.54 7.40
N GLY A 175 -8.93 46.67 6.46
CA GLY A 175 -8.31 47.95 6.10
C GLY A 175 -7.92 48.05 4.64
N GLY A 176 -7.05 49.02 4.32
CA GLY A 176 -6.66 49.36 2.94
C GLY A 176 -7.48 50.53 2.40
N SER A 177 -7.92 50.43 1.14
CA SER A 177 -8.80 51.40 0.48
C SER A 177 -10.28 51.01 0.53
N VAL A 178 -10.64 50.00 1.34
CA VAL A 178 -12.00 49.48 1.48
C VAL A 178 -12.41 49.39 2.95
N ARG A 179 -13.71 49.39 3.21
CA ARG A 179 -14.31 49.21 4.53
C ARG A 179 -15.46 48.20 4.50
N PRO A 180 -15.69 47.45 5.59
CA PRO A 180 -16.79 46.50 5.66
C PRO A 180 -18.13 47.23 5.84
N VAL A 181 -19.15 46.78 5.13
CA VAL A 181 -20.55 47.22 5.26
C VAL A 181 -21.43 45.97 5.26
N ARG A 182 -22.09 45.70 6.39
CA ARG A 182 -23.00 44.57 6.54
C ARG A 182 -24.13 44.65 5.51
N LEU A 183 -24.37 43.57 4.77
CA LEU A 183 -25.56 43.43 3.94
C LEU A 183 -26.68 42.77 4.74
N ASP A 184 -26.38 41.59 5.31
CA ASP A 184 -27.33 40.75 6.04
C ASP A 184 -26.57 39.87 7.06
N ALA A 185 -27.16 38.75 7.51
CA ALA A 185 -26.54 37.83 8.46
C ALA A 185 -25.58 36.80 7.83
N THR A 186 -25.47 36.78 6.50
CA THR A 186 -24.71 35.82 5.70
C THR A 186 -23.68 36.47 4.78
N ALA A 187 -23.75 37.80 4.59
CA ALA A 187 -22.84 38.56 3.74
C ALA A 187 -22.46 39.97 4.28
N VAL A 188 -21.19 40.33 4.06
CA VAL A 188 -20.63 41.68 4.22
C VAL A 188 -20.05 42.14 2.88
N ARG A 189 -20.38 43.37 2.47
CA ARG A 189 -19.77 44.04 1.32
C ARG A 189 -18.48 44.73 1.77
N LEU A 190 -17.42 44.63 0.97
CA LEU A 190 -16.26 45.50 1.07
C LEU A 190 -16.49 46.64 0.10
N VAL A 191 -16.62 47.88 0.59
CA VAL A 191 -16.88 49.05 -0.24
C VAL A 191 -15.71 50.03 -0.22
N ASP A 192 -15.47 50.68 -1.35
CA ASP A 192 -14.41 51.68 -1.50
C ASP A 192 -14.78 53.05 -0.91
N GLU A 193 -13.91 54.06 -1.11
CA GLU A 193 -14.16 55.45 -0.71
C GLU A 193 -15.40 56.08 -1.40
N ALA A 194 -15.77 55.62 -2.60
CA ALA A 194 -16.96 56.08 -3.31
C ALA A 194 -18.25 55.38 -2.83
N GLY A 195 -18.14 54.20 -2.21
CA GLY A 195 -19.24 53.37 -1.73
C GLY A 195 -19.60 52.19 -2.65
N GLU A 196 -18.81 51.97 -3.70
CA GLU A 196 -18.98 50.89 -4.67
C GLU A 196 -18.48 49.54 -4.11
N GLU A 197 -19.06 48.42 -4.55
CA GLU A 197 -18.67 47.09 -4.07
C GLU A 197 -17.34 46.63 -4.69
N ALA A 198 -16.26 46.74 -3.92
CA ALA A 198 -14.93 46.27 -4.30
C ALA A 198 -14.79 44.74 -4.15
N GLY A 199 -15.50 44.15 -3.18
CA GLY A 199 -15.53 42.71 -2.92
C GLY A 199 -16.59 42.32 -1.89
N ARG A 200 -16.66 41.03 -1.52
CA ARG A 200 -17.68 40.50 -0.62
C ARG A 200 -17.16 39.33 0.21
N TYR A 201 -17.49 39.31 1.48
CA TYR A 201 -17.20 38.27 2.46
C TYR A 201 -18.52 37.59 2.85
N ALA A 202 -18.74 36.34 2.45
CA ALA A 202 -20.04 35.67 2.55
C ALA A 202 -19.90 34.12 2.56
N GLU A 203 -21.01 33.39 2.36
CA GLU A 203 -21.04 31.91 2.35
C GLU A 203 -20.42 31.27 3.60
N LEU A 204 -20.55 31.94 4.75
CA LEU A 204 -20.10 31.46 6.05
C LEU A 204 -20.67 30.07 6.34
N PHE A 205 -19.81 29.05 6.30
CA PHE A 205 -20.07 27.73 6.82
C PHE A 205 -19.29 27.50 8.10
N VAL A 206 -19.85 26.78 9.07
CA VAL A 206 -19.14 26.35 10.27
C VAL A 206 -19.45 24.89 10.52
N ARG A 207 -18.42 24.07 10.70
CA ARG A 207 -18.56 22.66 11.10
C ARG A 207 -17.88 22.38 12.43
N ASP A 208 -18.45 21.45 13.18
CA ASP A 208 -17.87 20.93 14.41
C ASP A 208 -17.04 19.65 14.16
N ALA A 209 -16.44 19.09 15.21
CA ALA A 209 -15.59 17.90 15.14
C ALA A 209 -16.32 16.63 14.67
N GLU A 210 -17.65 16.58 14.80
CA GLU A 210 -18.50 15.48 14.33
C GLU A 210 -19.00 15.73 12.89
N GLY A 211 -18.54 16.82 12.26
CA GLY A 211 -18.96 17.25 10.92
C GLY A 211 -20.33 17.93 10.88
N ARG A 212 -20.93 18.26 12.02
CA ARG A 212 -22.25 18.88 12.10
C ARG A 212 -22.16 20.39 11.81
N GLU A 213 -23.13 20.91 11.06
CA GLU A 213 -23.23 22.35 10.76
C GLU A 213 -23.62 23.12 12.03
N VAL A 214 -22.82 24.14 12.38
CA VAL A 214 -23.02 24.98 13.57
C VAL A 214 -23.64 26.32 13.16
N PRO A 215 -24.75 26.77 13.77
CA PRO A 215 -25.37 28.04 13.40
C PRO A 215 -24.43 29.22 13.64
N ALA A 216 -24.25 30.08 12.63
CA ALA A 216 -23.40 31.26 12.71
C ALA A 216 -23.98 32.43 11.90
N LYS A 217 -23.51 33.66 12.20
CA LYS A 217 -23.91 34.91 11.52
C LYS A 217 -22.70 35.82 11.28
N LEU A 218 -22.77 36.62 10.23
CA LEU A 218 -21.90 37.78 10.00
C LEU A 218 -22.53 39.07 10.53
N ASP A 219 -21.67 39.92 11.08
CA ASP A 219 -21.97 41.26 11.57
C ASP A 219 -20.77 42.21 11.32
N VAL A 220 -20.97 43.53 11.47
CA VAL A 220 -19.90 44.53 11.26
C VAL A 220 -19.91 45.57 12.37
N GLN A 221 -18.75 45.83 12.97
CA GLN A 221 -18.56 46.86 13.98
C GLN A 221 -17.35 47.73 13.64
N GLY A 222 -17.61 48.96 13.22
CA GLY A 222 -16.57 49.86 12.71
C GLY A 222 -15.89 49.25 11.49
N GLU A 223 -14.58 49.07 11.56
CA GLU A 223 -13.74 48.50 10.49
C GLU A 223 -13.47 46.99 10.72
N ARG A 224 -14.32 46.29 11.46
CA ARG A 224 -14.20 44.83 11.69
C ARG A 224 -15.39 44.03 11.19
N ILE A 225 -15.10 42.88 10.57
CA ILE A 225 -16.07 41.82 10.31
C ILE A 225 -16.12 40.92 11.54
N ARG A 226 -17.31 40.67 12.07
CA ARG A 226 -17.56 39.81 13.23
C ARG A 226 -18.24 38.53 12.76
N ILE A 227 -17.59 37.39 12.96
CA ILE A 227 -18.18 36.06 12.82
C ILE A 227 -18.65 35.62 14.19
N LEU A 228 -19.93 35.30 14.32
CA LEU A 228 -20.57 35.01 15.61
C LEU A 228 -21.22 33.63 15.53
N VAL A 229 -20.67 32.68 16.29
CA VAL A 229 -20.97 31.24 16.21
C VAL A 229 -21.70 30.77 17.46
N ASP A 230 -22.81 30.05 17.29
CA ASP A 230 -23.64 29.50 18.36
C ASP A 230 -23.15 28.10 18.78
N ASP A 231 -22.04 28.04 19.53
CA ASP A 231 -21.33 26.81 19.88
C ASP A 231 -22.03 25.92 20.92
N ARG A 232 -23.25 26.27 21.38
CA ARG A 232 -23.95 25.63 22.51
C ARG A 232 -23.99 24.10 22.41
N GLU A 233 -24.28 23.57 21.23
CA GLU A 233 -24.43 22.13 20.95
C GLU A 233 -23.25 21.52 20.16
N ALA A 234 -22.21 22.30 19.87
CA ALA A 234 -21.09 21.89 19.02
C ALA A 234 -19.99 21.13 19.79
N VAL A 235 -19.19 20.31 19.09
CA VAL A 235 -17.99 19.63 19.61
C VAL A 235 -16.75 20.25 18.98
N TYR A 236 -15.74 20.58 19.79
CA TYR A 236 -14.49 21.18 19.32
C TYR A 236 -13.50 20.10 18.84
N PRO A 237 -12.66 20.37 17.82
CA PRO A 237 -12.45 21.66 17.16
C PRO A 237 -13.61 22.12 16.26
N LEU A 238 -13.73 23.44 16.08
CA LEU A 238 -14.60 24.03 15.05
C LEU A 238 -13.76 24.46 13.85
N VAL A 239 -14.28 24.30 12.64
CA VAL A 239 -13.74 24.93 11.42
C VAL A 239 -14.75 25.94 10.91
N ILE A 240 -14.33 27.21 10.86
CA ILE A 240 -15.10 28.36 10.39
C ILE A 240 -14.58 28.72 9.00
N ASP A 241 -15.46 28.71 8.00
CA ASP A 241 -15.12 28.61 6.58
C ASP A 241 -15.96 29.61 5.74
N PRO A 242 -15.64 30.93 5.76
CA PRO A 242 -16.27 31.95 4.91
C PRO A 242 -15.50 32.22 3.60
N LEU A 243 -16.23 32.42 2.51
CA LEU A 243 -15.67 32.76 1.19
C LEU A 243 -15.58 34.28 0.98
N VAL A 244 -14.42 34.75 0.51
CA VAL A 244 -14.33 36.02 -0.21
C VAL A 244 -14.62 35.78 -1.69
N TRP A 245 -15.69 36.38 -2.22
CA TRP A 245 -16.14 36.16 -3.60
C TRP A 245 -15.30 36.95 -4.62
N GLU A 246 -14.81 36.27 -5.66
CA GLU A 246 -14.46 36.88 -6.95
C GLU A 246 -15.19 36.18 -8.13
N VAL A 247 -15.47 36.92 -9.20
CA VAL A 247 -15.92 36.35 -10.48
C VAL A 247 -14.72 35.70 -11.17
N SER A 248 -14.77 34.40 -11.49
CA SER A 248 -13.58 33.67 -11.95
C SER A 248 -12.94 34.23 -13.22
N GLN A 249 -13.69 34.95 -14.07
CA GLN A 249 -13.11 35.99 -14.92
C GLN A 249 -14.15 37.03 -15.38
N VAL A 250 -13.77 38.31 -15.43
CA VAL A 250 -14.51 39.35 -16.15
C VAL A 250 -13.87 39.61 -17.52
N LEU A 251 -14.63 39.30 -18.58
CA LEU A 251 -14.29 39.54 -19.98
C LEU A 251 -14.72 40.95 -20.38
N THR A 252 -13.77 41.71 -20.89
CA THR A 252 -13.91 43.12 -21.28
C THR A 252 -13.34 43.32 -22.67
N SER A 253 -14.02 44.09 -23.52
CA SER A 253 -13.64 44.36 -24.91
C SER A 253 -12.43 45.28 -25.04
N SER A 254 -11.49 44.92 -25.91
CA SER A 254 -10.43 45.83 -26.36
C SER A 254 -10.97 47.05 -27.10
N GLY A 255 -10.32 48.21 -26.89
CA GLY A 255 -10.65 49.49 -27.53
C GLY A 255 -12.04 50.06 -27.17
N GLY A 256 -12.65 49.59 -26.07
CA GLY A 256 -13.99 49.99 -25.65
C GLY A 256 -14.06 51.42 -25.10
N SER A 257 -14.96 52.23 -25.66
CA SER A 257 -15.47 53.45 -25.02
C SER A 257 -16.92 53.71 -25.45
N GLY A 258 -17.75 54.25 -24.55
CA GLY A 258 -19.19 54.42 -24.77
C GLY A 258 -20.02 53.14 -24.57
N ALA A 259 -21.32 53.23 -24.88
CA ALA A 259 -22.34 52.24 -24.54
C ALA A 259 -22.36 51.02 -25.50
N GLN A 260 -21.28 50.22 -25.53
CA GLN A 260 -21.06 49.18 -26.54
C GLN A 260 -21.91 47.91 -26.37
N GLN A 261 -22.45 47.66 -25.16
CA GLN A 261 -23.30 46.51 -24.83
C GLN A 261 -22.66 45.13 -25.06
N LEU A 262 -21.38 44.97 -24.71
CA LEU A 262 -20.71 43.66 -24.73
C LEU A 262 -21.46 42.66 -23.82
N GLY A 263 -21.74 41.47 -24.36
CA GLY A 263 -22.53 40.45 -23.67
C GLY A 263 -24.02 40.49 -24.01
N ALA A 264 -24.46 41.34 -24.95
CA ALA A 264 -25.84 41.31 -25.45
C ALA A 264 -26.19 39.98 -26.12
N SER A 265 -25.21 39.32 -26.74
CA SER A 265 -25.31 37.95 -27.25
C SER A 265 -24.01 37.17 -27.00
N LEU A 266 -24.11 35.84 -27.00
CA LEU A 266 -23.04 34.92 -26.58
C LEU A 266 -23.23 33.55 -27.22
N ALA A 267 -22.15 32.95 -27.72
CA ALA A 267 -22.10 31.54 -28.13
C ALA A 267 -20.73 30.93 -27.81
N ILE A 268 -20.67 29.61 -27.61
CA ILE A 268 -19.46 28.88 -27.19
C ILE A 268 -19.35 27.53 -27.91
N SER A 269 -18.14 27.21 -28.40
CA SER A 269 -17.80 25.96 -29.07
C SER A 269 -16.40 25.52 -28.61
N GLY A 270 -16.36 24.58 -27.67
CA GLY A 270 -15.11 24.17 -27.00
C GLY A 270 -14.44 25.35 -26.30
N ASP A 271 -13.12 25.47 -26.43
CA ASP A 271 -12.30 26.56 -25.90
C ASP A 271 -12.40 27.89 -26.68
N THR A 272 -13.44 28.09 -27.51
CA THR A 272 -13.69 29.36 -28.20
C THR A 272 -15.10 29.87 -27.92
N ALA A 273 -15.20 31.14 -27.50
CA ALA A 273 -16.45 31.84 -27.24
C ALA A 273 -16.53 33.13 -28.07
N VAL A 274 -17.72 33.48 -28.53
CA VAL A 274 -17.98 34.71 -29.31
C VAL A 274 -19.02 35.53 -28.57
N ILE A 275 -18.72 36.82 -28.36
CA ILE A 275 -19.52 37.70 -27.52
C ILE A 275 -19.89 38.96 -28.29
N GLY A 276 -21.18 39.19 -28.48
CA GLY A 276 -21.70 40.34 -29.22
C GLY A 276 -21.67 41.64 -28.44
N ALA A 277 -21.36 42.73 -29.14
CA ALA A 277 -21.39 44.11 -28.67
C ALA A 277 -22.10 44.98 -29.75
N PRO A 278 -23.44 44.91 -29.86
CA PRO A 278 -24.22 45.44 -30.99
C PRO A 278 -24.20 46.97 -31.13
N ARG A 279 -23.66 47.68 -30.13
CA ARG A 279 -23.47 49.14 -30.16
C ARG A 279 -21.99 49.56 -30.13
N ALA A 280 -21.07 48.62 -30.32
CA ALA A 280 -19.65 48.93 -30.37
C ALA A 280 -19.32 49.92 -31.49
N THR A 281 -18.54 50.94 -31.15
CA THR A 281 -18.06 51.92 -32.13
C THR A 281 -17.01 51.29 -33.03
N VAL A 282 -17.17 51.47 -34.34
CA VAL A 282 -16.19 51.11 -35.37
C VAL A 282 -15.63 52.40 -35.99
N ALA A 283 -14.30 52.49 -36.05
CA ALA A 283 -13.61 53.69 -36.51
C ALA A 283 -14.00 54.05 -37.96
N ALA A 284 -14.26 55.35 -38.20
CA ALA A 284 -14.81 55.90 -39.46
C ALA A 284 -16.21 55.39 -39.89
N VAL A 285 -16.92 54.62 -39.04
CA VAL A 285 -18.25 54.08 -39.33
C VAL A 285 -19.32 54.57 -38.35
N GLY A 286 -19.05 54.50 -37.03
CA GLY A 286 -19.99 54.88 -35.96
C GLY A 286 -20.41 53.70 -35.08
N GLU A 287 -21.57 53.80 -34.42
CA GLU A 287 -22.22 52.66 -33.72
C GLU A 287 -22.76 51.64 -34.74
N ALA A 288 -21.86 50.77 -35.21
CA ALA A 288 -22.15 49.76 -36.23
C ALA A 288 -21.99 48.32 -35.70
N GLY A 289 -21.61 48.17 -34.43
CA GLY A 289 -21.51 46.89 -33.73
C GLY A 289 -20.20 46.14 -33.99
N ALA A 290 -19.92 45.19 -33.09
CA ALA A 290 -18.79 44.27 -33.15
C ALA A 290 -19.15 42.95 -32.48
N ALA A 291 -18.37 41.91 -32.75
CA ALA A 291 -18.32 40.69 -31.95
C ALA A 291 -16.88 40.44 -31.52
N TYR A 292 -16.68 39.91 -30.33
CA TYR A 292 -15.36 39.68 -29.74
C TYR A 292 -15.17 38.17 -29.54
N VAL A 293 -14.12 37.62 -30.14
CA VAL A 293 -13.75 36.20 -29.96
C VAL A 293 -12.80 36.09 -28.78
N PHE A 294 -13.11 35.20 -27.85
CA PHE A 294 -12.26 34.82 -26.73
C PHE A 294 -11.85 33.35 -26.90
N THR A 295 -10.58 33.04 -26.65
CA THR A 295 -10.06 31.68 -26.63
C THR A 295 -9.50 31.33 -25.26
N ARG A 296 -9.79 30.14 -24.77
CA ARG A 296 -9.27 29.65 -23.50
C ARG A 296 -7.84 29.13 -23.67
N THR A 297 -6.96 29.46 -22.73
CA THR A 297 -5.55 29.02 -22.71
C THR A 297 -5.08 29.00 -21.26
N GLY A 298 -4.54 27.88 -20.78
CA GLY A 298 -4.15 27.73 -19.37
C GLY A 298 -5.32 27.89 -18.38
N GLY A 299 -6.54 27.56 -18.81
CA GLY A 299 -7.78 27.74 -18.04
C GLY A 299 -8.44 29.11 -18.15
N ALA A 300 -7.68 30.18 -18.45
CA ALA A 300 -8.17 31.55 -18.58
C ALA A 300 -8.62 31.88 -20.02
N TRP A 301 -9.59 32.79 -20.17
CA TRP A 301 -10.12 33.24 -21.46
C TRP A 301 -9.46 34.54 -21.92
N VAL A 302 -8.80 34.54 -23.07
CA VAL A 302 -8.08 35.70 -23.62
C VAL A 302 -8.80 36.20 -24.87
N GLU A 303 -8.95 37.52 -25.03
CA GLU A 303 -9.48 38.07 -26.29
C GLU A 303 -8.52 37.73 -27.45
N GLN A 304 -9.02 36.93 -28.39
CA GLN A 304 -8.30 36.54 -29.59
C GLN A 304 -8.40 37.63 -30.67
N GLN A 305 -9.61 38.16 -30.92
CA GLN A 305 -9.86 39.09 -32.02
C GLN A 305 -11.20 39.84 -31.88
N LYS A 306 -11.20 41.14 -32.16
CA LYS A 306 -12.41 41.92 -32.48
C LYS A 306 -12.82 41.72 -33.95
N LEU A 307 -14.07 41.33 -34.18
CA LEU A 307 -14.69 41.15 -35.49
C LEU A 307 -15.63 42.32 -35.79
N THR A 308 -15.61 42.78 -37.04
CA THR A 308 -16.45 43.86 -37.58
C THR A 308 -16.77 43.57 -39.04
N ALA A 309 -17.98 43.91 -39.49
CA ALA A 309 -18.36 43.77 -40.89
C ALA A 309 -17.49 44.58 -41.87
N SER A 310 -17.34 44.08 -43.10
CA SER A 310 -16.79 44.86 -44.22
C SER A 310 -17.83 45.84 -44.77
N TYR A 311 -17.87 47.06 -44.25
CA TYR A 311 -18.82 48.09 -44.71
C TYR A 311 -18.51 48.57 -46.13
N LEU A 312 -19.54 48.64 -46.98
CA LEU A 312 -19.45 49.33 -48.28
C LEU A 312 -19.54 50.85 -48.07
N PRO A 313 -18.69 51.68 -48.73
CA PRO A 313 -18.78 53.13 -48.64
C PRO A 313 -20.17 53.64 -49.05
N GLY A 314 -20.82 54.39 -48.16
CA GLY A 314 -22.16 54.92 -48.39
C GLY A 314 -23.33 54.00 -47.98
N SER A 315 -23.07 52.80 -47.43
CA SER A 315 -24.11 52.02 -46.73
C SER A 315 -24.69 52.85 -45.57
N PRO A 316 -26.01 52.78 -45.28
CA PRO A 316 -26.54 53.28 -44.00
C PRO A 316 -25.83 52.54 -42.86
N VAL A 317 -25.23 53.30 -41.94
CA VAL A 317 -24.15 52.82 -41.04
C VAL A 317 -24.60 52.40 -39.64
N ALA A 318 -25.89 52.46 -39.34
CA ALA A 318 -26.45 51.91 -38.11
C ALA A 318 -26.82 50.42 -38.34
N ALA A 319 -25.85 49.52 -38.17
CA ALA A 319 -26.07 48.08 -38.14
C ALA A 319 -25.89 47.56 -36.71
N ARG A 320 -26.73 46.62 -36.25
CA ARG A 320 -26.57 46.02 -34.92
C ARG A 320 -25.66 44.78 -34.99
N PHE A 321 -24.47 44.89 -35.56
CA PHE A 321 -23.57 43.73 -35.76
C PHE A 321 -23.16 43.13 -34.41
N GLY A 322 -23.46 41.85 -34.19
CA GLY A 322 -23.33 41.21 -32.88
C GLY A 322 -24.61 41.27 -32.03
N ALA A 323 -25.77 41.59 -32.62
CA ALA A 323 -27.06 41.40 -31.95
C ALA A 323 -27.34 39.93 -31.63
N SER A 324 -26.92 39.03 -32.51
CA SER A 324 -26.86 37.59 -32.30
C SER A 324 -25.55 37.03 -32.86
N VAL A 325 -25.09 35.93 -32.28
CA VAL A 325 -23.85 35.23 -32.65
C VAL A 325 -24.06 33.73 -32.51
N ALA A 326 -23.45 32.94 -33.40
CA ALA A 326 -23.38 31.49 -33.31
C ALA A 326 -21.99 31.01 -33.77
N ILE A 327 -21.53 29.87 -33.26
CA ILE A 327 -20.24 29.27 -33.59
C ILE A 327 -20.37 27.75 -33.67
N SER A 328 -19.82 27.15 -34.74
CA SER A 328 -19.60 25.71 -34.86
C SER A 328 -18.18 25.49 -35.37
N GLY A 329 -17.29 25.01 -34.50
CA GLY A 329 -15.88 24.83 -34.79
C GLY A 329 -15.19 26.10 -35.29
N ASP A 330 -14.71 26.06 -36.54
CA ASP A 330 -13.99 27.16 -37.21
C ASP A 330 -14.91 28.10 -38.02
N THR A 331 -16.24 27.97 -37.88
CA THR A 331 -17.24 28.85 -38.52
C THR A 331 -18.00 29.66 -37.47
N VAL A 332 -18.05 30.98 -37.66
CA VAL A 332 -18.79 31.94 -36.83
C VAL A 332 -19.80 32.69 -37.69
N VAL A 333 -21.05 32.74 -37.24
CA VAL A 333 -22.12 33.51 -37.89
C VAL A 333 -22.56 34.64 -36.97
N ILE A 334 -22.65 35.86 -37.50
CA ILE A 334 -22.96 37.07 -36.73
C ILE A 334 -24.15 37.79 -37.37
N GLY A 335 -25.22 37.97 -36.60
CA GLY A 335 -26.40 38.74 -36.97
C GLY A 335 -26.16 40.24 -36.89
N ALA A 336 -26.76 40.97 -37.83
CA ALA A 336 -26.75 42.42 -37.92
C ALA A 336 -28.12 42.95 -38.41
N PRO A 337 -29.17 42.83 -37.58
CA PRO A 337 -30.50 43.29 -37.93
C PRO A 337 -30.51 44.83 -38.06
N ALA A 338 -31.39 45.32 -38.93
CA ALA A 338 -31.53 46.74 -39.19
C ALA A 338 -32.37 47.41 -38.08
N PRO A 339 -31.86 48.45 -37.38
CA PRO A 339 -32.66 49.17 -36.39
C PRO A 339 -33.81 49.91 -37.09
N MET A 340 -35.06 49.67 -36.68
CA MET A 340 -36.19 50.38 -37.28
C MET A 340 -36.08 51.91 -37.08
N PRO A 341 -36.43 52.75 -38.08
CA PRO A 341 -36.97 52.41 -39.40
C PRO A 341 -35.96 52.64 -40.55
N VAL A 342 -34.73 52.11 -40.49
CA VAL A 342 -33.67 52.44 -41.49
C VAL A 342 -33.85 51.82 -42.89
N GLY A 343 -34.99 51.21 -43.20
CA GLY A 343 -35.35 50.85 -44.58
C GLY A 343 -34.55 49.69 -45.19
N SER A 344 -34.17 48.70 -44.38
CA SER A 344 -33.32 47.57 -44.76
C SER A 344 -33.84 46.28 -44.11
N PRO A 345 -33.68 45.09 -44.74
CA PRO A 345 -34.05 43.81 -44.13
C PRO A 345 -33.16 43.45 -42.94
N GLY A 346 -31.93 43.93 -42.90
CA GLY A 346 -30.88 43.39 -42.03
C GLY A 346 -29.94 42.44 -42.78
N ARG A 347 -28.99 41.85 -42.06
CA ARG A 347 -27.88 41.06 -42.61
C ARG A 347 -27.40 39.99 -41.62
N ALA A 348 -26.73 38.98 -42.15
CA ALA A 348 -25.84 38.12 -41.39
C ALA A 348 -24.46 38.07 -42.05
N TYR A 349 -23.42 37.75 -41.29
CA TYR A 349 -22.03 37.66 -41.77
C TYR A 349 -21.40 36.36 -41.30
N VAL A 350 -20.70 35.66 -42.21
CA VAL A 350 -19.97 34.44 -41.91
C VAL A 350 -18.48 34.76 -41.83
N PHE A 351 -17.85 34.31 -40.75
CA PHE A 351 -16.41 34.37 -40.50
C PHE A 351 -15.84 32.95 -40.38
N THR A 352 -14.67 32.73 -40.95
CA THR A 352 -13.95 31.47 -40.90
C THR A 352 -12.59 31.64 -40.23
N ARG A 353 -12.17 30.65 -39.43
CA ARG A 353 -10.85 30.60 -38.81
C ARG A 353 -9.80 30.04 -39.75
N SER A 354 -8.60 30.61 -39.71
CA SER A 354 -7.37 30.02 -40.24
C SER A 354 -6.26 30.22 -39.22
N GLY A 355 -5.88 29.13 -38.53
CA GLY A 355 -4.96 29.18 -37.40
C GLY A 355 -5.51 30.04 -36.24
N SER A 356 -4.88 31.19 -35.99
CA SER A 356 -5.31 32.15 -34.97
C SER A 356 -6.05 33.37 -35.52
N THR A 357 -6.34 33.44 -36.83
CA THR A 357 -7.02 34.59 -37.46
C THR A 357 -8.42 34.22 -37.95
N TRP A 358 -9.40 35.05 -37.65
CA TRP A 358 -10.75 34.99 -38.20
C TRP A 358 -10.90 36.00 -39.34
N THR A 359 -11.41 35.56 -40.48
CA THR A 359 -11.66 36.41 -41.65
C THR A 359 -13.13 36.32 -42.07
N GLN A 360 -13.72 37.44 -42.49
CA GLN A 360 -15.08 37.43 -43.03
C GLN A 360 -15.08 36.69 -44.38
N GLN A 361 -15.68 35.50 -44.42
CA GLN A 361 -15.85 34.69 -45.62
C GLN A 361 -16.92 35.31 -46.53
N GLN A 362 -18.08 35.65 -45.96
CA GLN A 362 -19.25 36.07 -46.73
C GLN A 362 -20.18 36.98 -45.93
N GLN A 363 -20.98 37.76 -46.65
CA GLN A 363 -22.11 38.54 -46.13
C GLN A 363 -23.38 38.01 -46.77
N LEU A 364 -24.39 37.71 -45.95
CA LEU A 364 -25.66 37.12 -46.34
C LEU A 364 -26.79 38.15 -46.29
N THR A 365 -27.74 37.99 -47.21
CA THR A 365 -29.00 38.73 -47.31
C THR A 365 -30.08 37.76 -47.80
N PRO A 366 -31.35 37.93 -47.38
CA PRO A 366 -32.46 37.17 -47.95
C PRO A 366 -32.64 37.53 -49.44
N ALA A 367 -33.18 36.62 -50.23
CA ALA A 367 -33.42 36.82 -51.67
C ALA A 367 -34.59 37.77 -51.99
N ASP A 368 -35.47 37.96 -51.01
CA ASP A 368 -36.84 38.49 -51.08
C ASP A 368 -37.13 39.57 -50.01
N GLY A 369 -36.29 39.64 -48.96
CA GLY A 369 -36.54 40.44 -47.77
C GLY A 369 -36.66 41.96 -48.00
N GLN A 370 -37.58 42.56 -47.26
CA GLN A 370 -38.08 43.92 -47.39
C GLN A 370 -37.48 44.85 -46.33
N ALA A 371 -38.07 46.02 -46.14
CA ALA A 371 -37.65 46.94 -45.09
C ALA A 371 -38.24 46.52 -43.73
N ASN A 372 -37.35 46.34 -42.73
CA ASN A 372 -37.64 46.10 -41.31
C ASN A 372 -37.93 44.64 -40.88
N ASP A 373 -37.72 43.64 -41.74
CA ASP A 373 -37.88 42.20 -41.43
C ASP A 373 -37.00 41.72 -40.26
N GLU A 374 -35.93 42.47 -39.97
CA GLU A 374 -34.87 42.18 -39.01
C GLU A 374 -34.20 40.80 -39.23
N PHE A 375 -33.90 40.47 -40.50
CA PHE A 375 -33.00 39.38 -40.87
C PHE A 375 -31.65 39.51 -40.14
N GLY A 376 -31.28 38.45 -39.42
CA GLY A 376 -30.13 38.45 -38.50
C GLY A 376 -30.51 38.79 -37.06
N ASN A 377 -31.80 38.89 -36.73
CA ASN A 377 -32.33 38.90 -35.35
C ASN A 377 -31.73 37.71 -34.57
N ALA A 378 -31.95 36.48 -35.05
CA ALA A 378 -31.34 35.26 -34.54
C ALA A 378 -30.48 34.58 -35.62
N VAL A 379 -29.44 33.86 -35.20
CA VAL A 379 -28.60 33.02 -36.08
C VAL A 379 -28.26 31.70 -35.38
N ALA A 380 -28.18 30.62 -36.14
CA ALA A 380 -27.65 29.33 -35.69
C ALA A 380 -26.83 28.67 -36.82
N VAL A 381 -25.83 27.87 -36.48
CA VAL A 381 -24.96 27.17 -37.44
C VAL A 381 -24.55 25.81 -36.89
N ASP A 382 -24.58 24.80 -37.74
CA ASP A 382 -23.98 23.48 -37.49
C ASP A 382 -23.41 22.91 -38.80
N ALA A 383 -22.16 22.47 -38.76
CA ALA A 383 -21.38 22.02 -39.91
C ALA A 383 -21.52 22.90 -41.18
N ASP A 384 -22.23 22.42 -42.20
CA ASP A 384 -22.41 23.03 -43.52
C ASP A 384 -23.74 23.80 -43.68
N THR A 385 -24.52 23.92 -42.61
CA THR A 385 -25.87 24.50 -42.62
C THR A 385 -25.96 25.63 -41.61
N LEU A 386 -26.56 26.76 -42.01
CA LEU A 386 -26.91 27.84 -41.09
C LEU A 386 -28.36 28.30 -41.28
N LEU A 387 -28.96 28.76 -40.18
CA LEU A 387 -30.31 29.32 -40.11
C LEU A 387 -30.22 30.79 -39.67
N VAL A 388 -31.00 31.66 -40.31
CA VAL A 388 -31.09 33.09 -39.97
C VAL A 388 -32.55 33.49 -39.78
N GLY A 389 -32.89 34.00 -38.60
CA GLY A 389 -34.22 34.50 -38.28
C GLY A 389 -34.47 35.91 -38.82
N ALA A 390 -35.68 36.14 -39.31
CA ALA A 390 -36.23 37.43 -39.70
C ALA A 390 -37.64 37.56 -39.10
N HIS A 391 -37.68 37.82 -37.80
CA HIS A 391 -38.91 37.71 -37.00
C HIS A 391 -40.03 38.72 -37.36
N PHE A 392 -39.75 39.74 -38.19
CA PHE A 392 -40.74 40.72 -38.66
C PHE A 392 -41.06 40.62 -40.16
N ASP A 393 -40.50 39.63 -40.87
CA ASP A 393 -40.86 39.26 -42.25
C ASP A 393 -42.39 39.12 -42.39
N ASP A 394 -43.00 39.85 -43.34
CA ASP A 394 -44.45 40.03 -43.44
C ASP A 394 -45.15 39.32 -44.62
N ASP A 395 -44.42 38.48 -45.36
CA ASP A 395 -44.90 37.76 -46.56
C ASP A 395 -46.14 36.87 -46.32
N GLN A 396 -46.23 36.21 -45.16
CA GLN A 396 -47.39 35.37 -44.80
C GLN A 396 -48.45 36.17 -44.04
N ALA A 397 -48.02 36.98 -43.09
CA ALA A 397 -48.85 37.83 -42.24
C ALA A 397 -47.97 38.94 -41.65
N THR A 398 -48.54 40.10 -41.34
CA THR A 398 -47.82 41.24 -40.75
C THR A 398 -47.02 40.82 -39.51
N ASN A 399 -45.69 40.88 -39.58
CA ASN A 399 -44.77 40.42 -38.54
C ASN A 399 -44.99 38.95 -38.12
N GLY A 400 -45.37 38.08 -39.07
CA GLY A 400 -45.49 36.63 -38.84
C GLY A 400 -44.12 35.98 -38.63
N GLY A 401 -43.12 36.44 -39.38
CA GLY A 401 -41.73 36.01 -39.25
C GLY A 401 -41.36 34.80 -40.10
N SER A 402 -40.08 34.75 -40.50
CA SER A 402 -39.51 33.72 -41.37
C SER A 402 -38.12 33.29 -40.89
N VAL A 403 -37.70 32.07 -41.27
CA VAL A 403 -36.33 31.58 -41.04
C VAL A 403 -35.70 31.14 -42.35
N TYR A 404 -34.54 31.71 -42.67
CA TYR A 404 -33.82 31.48 -43.92
C TYR A 404 -32.70 30.47 -43.72
N ILE A 405 -32.66 29.43 -44.56
CA ILE A 405 -31.64 28.38 -44.50
C ILE A 405 -30.62 28.62 -45.60
N PHE A 406 -29.34 28.60 -45.24
CA PHE A 406 -28.23 28.60 -46.18
C PHE A 406 -27.41 27.32 -46.04
N GLY A 407 -27.05 26.71 -47.16
CA GLY A 407 -26.11 25.60 -47.25
C GLY A 407 -24.77 26.05 -47.82
N GLU A 408 -23.68 25.49 -47.29
CA GLU A 408 -22.33 25.60 -47.83
C GLU A 408 -22.18 24.67 -49.04
N THR A 409 -21.54 25.14 -50.12
CA THR A 409 -20.97 24.27 -51.14
C THR A 409 -19.69 24.87 -51.72
N GLY A 410 -18.55 24.39 -51.25
CA GLY A 410 -17.23 24.68 -51.83
C GLY A 410 -16.69 26.06 -51.47
N GLY A 411 -16.86 26.50 -50.23
CA GLY A 411 -16.44 27.81 -49.73
C GLY A 411 -17.49 28.91 -49.89
N ILE A 412 -18.72 28.57 -50.32
CA ILE A 412 -19.79 29.53 -50.64
C ILE A 412 -21.08 29.11 -49.94
N TRP A 413 -21.69 30.03 -49.19
CA TRP A 413 -23.01 29.86 -48.60
C TRP A 413 -24.10 30.37 -49.55
N SER A 414 -25.16 29.59 -49.75
CA SER A 414 -26.27 29.94 -50.64
C SER A 414 -27.61 29.65 -49.98
N GLN A 415 -28.60 30.54 -50.15
CA GLN A 415 -29.96 30.33 -49.61
C GLN A 415 -30.58 29.13 -50.33
N VAL A 416 -30.95 28.10 -49.57
CA VAL A 416 -31.56 26.87 -50.10
C VAL A 416 -33.07 26.82 -49.84
N GLU A 417 -33.55 27.43 -48.75
CA GLU A 417 -34.95 27.31 -48.31
C GLU A 417 -35.36 28.51 -47.42
N LYS A 418 -36.67 28.81 -47.39
CA LYS A 418 -37.31 29.79 -46.47
C LYS A 418 -38.39 29.05 -45.71
N LEU A 419 -38.28 28.98 -44.39
CA LEU A 419 -39.25 28.39 -43.48
C LEU A 419 -40.22 29.45 -42.95
N ILE A 420 -41.46 29.01 -42.78
CA ILE A 420 -42.60 29.76 -42.23
C ILE A 420 -43.43 28.80 -41.36
N ALA A 421 -44.14 29.32 -40.36
CA ALA A 421 -45.13 28.53 -39.63
C ALA A 421 -46.37 28.27 -40.51
N ILE A 422 -46.83 27.01 -40.59
CA ILE A 422 -48.02 26.62 -41.36
C ILE A 422 -49.29 27.32 -40.85
N ASP A 423 -49.36 27.58 -39.55
CA ASP A 423 -50.42 28.32 -38.86
C ASP A 423 -49.96 29.71 -38.36
N GLY A 424 -48.99 30.31 -39.05
CA GLY A 424 -48.43 31.63 -38.72
C GLY A 424 -49.45 32.77 -38.75
N GLY A 425 -49.63 33.43 -37.61
CA GLY A 425 -50.46 34.61 -37.41
C GLY A 425 -49.69 35.93 -37.51
N ALA A 426 -50.44 37.05 -37.52
CA ALA A 426 -49.86 38.39 -37.50
C ALA A 426 -49.29 38.72 -36.12
N GLY A 427 -48.00 39.03 -36.06
CA GLY A 427 -47.26 39.32 -34.82
C GLY A 427 -46.69 38.08 -34.11
N ASP A 428 -46.75 36.89 -34.71
CA ASP A 428 -46.26 35.63 -34.13
C ASP A 428 -44.75 35.64 -33.82
N ALA A 429 -43.97 36.39 -34.61
CA ALA A 429 -42.52 36.49 -34.53
C ALA A 429 -41.77 35.14 -34.67
N PHE A 430 -42.18 34.32 -35.64
CA PHE A 430 -41.49 33.08 -36.01
C PHE A 430 -40.04 33.38 -36.43
N GLY A 431 -39.08 32.76 -35.75
CA GLY A 431 -37.66 32.99 -35.97
C GLY A 431 -36.97 33.91 -34.96
N GLU A 432 -37.70 34.46 -33.97
CA GLU A 432 -37.15 35.25 -32.85
C GLU A 432 -36.08 34.48 -32.02
N SER A 433 -36.18 33.15 -31.96
CA SER A 433 -35.14 32.31 -31.37
C SER A 433 -34.96 30.99 -32.13
N LEU A 434 -33.72 30.49 -32.14
CA LEU A 434 -33.29 29.33 -32.94
C LEU A 434 -32.37 28.42 -32.11
N SER A 435 -32.59 27.11 -32.19
CA SER A 435 -31.62 26.10 -31.75
C SER A 435 -31.58 24.96 -32.77
N PHE A 436 -30.38 24.61 -33.24
CA PHE A 436 -30.18 23.77 -34.41
C PHE A 436 -28.95 22.85 -34.23
N SER A 437 -29.09 21.59 -34.62
CA SER A 437 -27.96 20.69 -34.89
C SER A 437 -28.42 19.47 -35.71
N GLY A 438 -27.57 18.96 -36.59
CA GLY A 438 -27.91 17.88 -37.52
C GLY A 438 -29.14 18.20 -38.38
N ASP A 439 -30.12 17.28 -38.38
CA ASP A 439 -31.35 17.41 -39.18
C ASP A 439 -32.55 17.99 -38.39
N LEU A 440 -32.35 18.62 -37.22
CA LEU A 440 -33.47 19.13 -36.40
C LEU A 440 -33.22 20.52 -35.80
N ALA A 441 -34.16 21.42 -36.06
CA ALA A 441 -34.19 22.78 -35.54
C ALA A 441 -35.44 23.03 -34.68
N LEU A 442 -35.29 23.81 -33.62
CA LEU A 442 -36.37 24.40 -32.85
C LEU A 442 -36.44 25.90 -33.18
N VAL A 443 -37.62 26.37 -33.57
CA VAL A 443 -37.88 27.77 -33.94
C VAL A 443 -38.92 28.37 -32.99
N GLY A 444 -38.55 29.43 -32.29
CA GLY A 444 -39.44 30.18 -31.42
C GLY A 444 -40.39 31.12 -32.18
N ALA A 445 -41.63 31.22 -31.71
CA ALA A 445 -42.62 32.20 -32.12
C ALA A 445 -43.36 32.74 -30.88
N PRO A 446 -42.71 33.57 -30.04
CA PRO A 446 -43.25 33.99 -28.75
C PRO A 446 -44.41 34.99 -28.83
N GLY A 447 -44.73 35.51 -30.00
CA GLY A 447 -45.94 36.29 -30.22
C GLY A 447 -47.19 35.44 -30.44
N HIS A 448 -47.04 34.15 -30.76
CA HIS A 448 -48.14 33.30 -31.22
C HIS A 448 -49.35 33.27 -30.28
N VAL A 449 -50.53 33.42 -30.87
CA VAL A 449 -51.83 33.55 -30.18
C VAL A 449 -52.63 32.25 -30.22
N ASN A 450 -52.60 31.48 -29.13
CA ASN A 450 -53.24 30.16 -29.07
C ASN A 450 -54.76 30.21 -29.39
N PRO A 451 -55.29 29.31 -30.25
CA PRO A 451 -56.70 29.22 -30.58
C PRO A 451 -57.59 29.08 -29.33
N GLY A 452 -58.35 30.13 -29.02
CA GLY A 452 -59.23 30.22 -27.85
C GLY A 452 -58.96 31.42 -26.94
N ASN A 453 -57.79 32.07 -27.04
CA ASN A 453 -57.54 33.35 -26.36
C ASN A 453 -56.64 34.28 -27.20
N PRO A 454 -57.20 35.06 -28.14
CA PRO A 454 -56.43 35.89 -29.08
C PRO A 454 -55.82 37.15 -28.45
N THR A 455 -55.90 37.33 -27.13
CA THR A 455 -55.31 38.48 -26.42
C THR A 455 -54.09 38.13 -25.58
N ILE A 456 -53.69 36.86 -25.53
CA ILE A 456 -52.46 36.43 -24.86
C ILE A 456 -51.40 36.07 -25.90
N LEU A 457 -50.26 36.76 -25.83
CA LEU A 457 -49.02 36.36 -26.51
C LEU A 457 -48.47 35.13 -25.78
N ALA A 458 -49.14 33.99 -25.95
CA ALA A 458 -48.83 32.75 -25.26
C ALA A 458 -47.47 32.21 -25.74
N GLY A 459 -47.29 32.22 -27.05
CA GLY A 459 -46.09 31.75 -27.75
C GLY A 459 -46.15 30.28 -28.15
N ALA A 460 -45.37 29.92 -29.15
CA ALA A 460 -45.21 28.56 -29.63
C ALA A 460 -43.73 28.27 -29.96
N VAL A 461 -43.37 26.98 -29.99
CA VAL A 461 -42.12 26.50 -30.60
C VAL A 461 -42.46 25.50 -31.69
N TYR A 462 -41.84 25.67 -32.85
CA TYR A 462 -41.99 24.77 -33.99
C TYR A 462 -40.76 23.87 -34.11
N VAL A 463 -41.00 22.57 -34.23
CA VAL A 463 -39.98 21.55 -34.47
C VAL A 463 -39.91 21.35 -35.97
N MET A 464 -38.82 21.82 -36.56
CA MET A 464 -38.53 21.65 -37.98
C MET A 464 -37.55 20.48 -38.12
N ALA A 465 -37.80 19.58 -39.08
CA ALA A 465 -36.95 18.42 -39.35
C ALA A 465 -36.58 18.36 -40.83
N ARG A 466 -35.32 18.01 -41.14
CA ARG A 466 -34.88 17.78 -42.53
C ARG A 466 -35.17 16.33 -42.91
N VAL A 467 -36.10 16.12 -43.84
CA VAL A 467 -36.52 14.79 -44.31
C VAL A 467 -36.26 14.66 -45.81
N SER A 468 -35.43 13.70 -46.19
CA SER A 468 -34.96 13.51 -47.59
C SER A 468 -34.33 14.75 -48.24
N GLY A 469 -33.79 15.67 -47.43
CA GLY A 469 -33.05 16.86 -47.86
C GLY A 469 -33.81 18.18 -47.70
N ALA A 470 -35.15 18.16 -47.79
CA ALA A 470 -36.03 19.32 -47.58
C ALA A 470 -36.47 19.43 -46.11
N TRP A 471 -36.95 20.59 -45.68
CA TRP A 471 -37.39 20.82 -44.30
C TRP A 471 -38.92 20.78 -44.15
N GLU A 472 -39.40 20.12 -43.10
CA GLU A 472 -40.84 20.03 -42.77
C GLU A 472 -41.13 20.40 -41.30
N GLN A 473 -42.32 20.95 -41.05
CA GLN A 473 -42.82 21.23 -39.69
C GLN A 473 -43.31 19.93 -39.05
N ALA A 474 -42.39 19.17 -38.45
CA ALA A 474 -42.65 17.87 -37.86
C ALA A 474 -43.58 17.93 -36.62
N GLN A 475 -43.50 19.00 -35.82
CA GLN A 475 -44.36 19.21 -34.67
C GLN A 475 -44.51 20.70 -34.32
N LYS A 476 -45.65 21.09 -33.74
CA LYS A 476 -45.83 22.34 -33.01
C LYS A 476 -45.94 22.07 -31.51
N LEU A 477 -45.38 22.97 -30.70
CA LEU A 477 -45.45 22.99 -29.25
C LEU A 477 -46.13 24.30 -28.82
N ASP A 478 -47.43 24.25 -28.53
CA ASP A 478 -48.18 25.38 -27.98
C ASP A 478 -47.82 25.63 -26.50
N ALA A 479 -47.91 26.89 -26.04
CA ALA A 479 -47.65 27.25 -24.65
C ALA A 479 -48.49 26.41 -23.64
N PRO A 480 -47.88 25.74 -22.65
CA PRO A 480 -48.53 24.69 -21.85
C PRO A 480 -49.41 25.19 -20.69
N GLY A 481 -50.11 26.32 -20.85
CA GLY A 481 -51.06 26.79 -19.83
C GLY A 481 -51.57 28.24 -20.00
N PRO A 482 -52.54 28.66 -19.17
CA PRO A 482 -53.15 29.98 -19.27
C PRO A 482 -52.30 31.12 -18.69
N THR A 483 -51.26 30.84 -17.89
CA THR A 483 -50.32 31.85 -17.34
C THR A 483 -49.17 32.16 -18.30
N VAL A 484 -48.84 31.23 -19.19
CA VAL A 484 -47.64 31.27 -20.03
C VAL A 484 -47.69 32.42 -21.02
N ARG A 485 -46.61 33.21 -21.10
CA ARG A 485 -46.45 34.26 -22.12
C ARG A 485 -45.03 34.23 -22.69
N ARG A 486 -44.92 34.52 -23.98
CA ARG A 486 -43.67 34.49 -24.74
C ARG A 486 -42.94 33.14 -24.68
N PHE A 487 -43.68 32.03 -24.68
CA PHE A 487 -43.12 30.69 -24.85
C PHE A 487 -42.39 30.60 -26.19
N GLY A 488 -41.14 30.15 -26.19
CA GLY A 488 -40.27 30.22 -27.38
C GLY A 488 -39.52 31.55 -27.52
N TYR A 489 -39.44 32.37 -26.47
CA TYR A 489 -38.58 33.56 -26.49
C TYR A 489 -37.10 33.21 -26.52
N SER A 490 -36.72 32.13 -25.84
CA SER A 490 -35.40 31.52 -25.96
C SER A 490 -35.57 30.01 -26.09
N VAL A 491 -34.72 29.36 -26.87
CA VAL A 491 -34.72 27.91 -27.07
C VAL A 491 -33.29 27.37 -27.07
N ALA A 492 -33.06 26.23 -26.42
CA ALA A 492 -31.80 25.50 -26.47
C ALA A 492 -32.08 23.99 -26.51
N ARG A 493 -31.32 23.23 -27.29
CA ARG A 493 -31.45 21.77 -27.40
C ARG A 493 -30.09 21.11 -27.28
N ASP A 494 -30.03 19.99 -26.56
CA ASP A 494 -28.96 19.01 -26.69
C ASP A 494 -29.55 17.59 -26.73
N GLY A 495 -29.11 16.79 -27.71
CA GLY A 495 -29.67 15.47 -28.01
C GLY A 495 -31.21 15.49 -28.08
N THR A 496 -31.82 14.66 -27.23
CA THR A 496 -33.27 14.48 -27.04
C THR A 496 -33.88 15.38 -25.96
N THR A 497 -33.14 16.36 -25.43
CA THR A 497 -33.65 17.31 -24.42
C THR A 497 -33.63 18.74 -24.96
N ALA A 498 -34.66 19.52 -24.66
CA ALA A 498 -34.72 20.94 -24.96
C ALA A 498 -35.16 21.76 -23.74
N ALA A 499 -34.76 23.02 -23.69
CA ALA A 499 -35.22 24.02 -22.75
C ALA A 499 -35.81 25.20 -23.53
N VAL A 500 -37.00 25.66 -23.13
CA VAL A 500 -37.75 26.75 -23.76
C VAL A 500 -38.08 27.80 -22.72
N GLY A 501 -37.60 29.03 -22.93
CA GLY A 501 -37.89 30.19 -22.10
C GLY A 501 -39.27 30.78 -22.38
N ALA A 502 -39.93 31.20 -21.30
CA ALA A 502 -41.18 31.96 -21.29
C ALA A 502 -41.08 33.11 -20.26
N PRO A 503 -40.26 34.15 -20.51
CA PRO A 503 -39.96 35.20 -19.52
C PRO A 503 -41.16 36.09 -19.16
N GLY A 504 -42.27 35.99 -19.89
CA GLY A 504 -43.52 36.68 -19.54
C GLY A 504 -44.49 35.85 -18.70
N ASP A 505 -44.18 34.59 -18.37
CA ASP A 505 -45.07 33.71 -17.61
C ASP A 505 -45.42 34.32 -16.24
N THR A 506 -46.71 34.21 -15.88
CA THR A 506 -47.25 34.73 -14.63
C THR A 506 -47.42 33.68 -13.53
N ALA A 507 -46.94 32.44 -13.72
CA ALA A 507 -47.14 31.33 -12.79
C ALA A 507 -46.55 31.58 -11.38
N ALA A 508 -45.36 32.17 -11.29
CA ALA A 508 -44.69 32.50 -10.03
C ALA A 508 -44.98 33.94 -9.53
N GLY A 509 -45.72 34.74 -10.30
CA GLY A 509 -45.93 36.17 -10.05
C GLY A 509 -45.94 36.97 -11.36
N LEU A 510 -46.31 38.25 -11.32
CA LEU A 510 -46.44 39.07 -12.53
C LEU A 510 -45.12 39.15 -13.30
N ALA A 511 -45.07 38.61 -14.52
CA ALA A 511 -43.87 38.57 -15.39
C ALA A 511 -42.60 38.03 -14.68
N ALA A 512 -42.76 37.10 -13.74
CA ALA A 512 -41.64 36.43 -13.10
C ALA A 512 -40.87 35.55 -14.11
N GLY A 513 -41.59 34.90 -15.03
CA GLY A 513 -41.04 34.03 -16.07
C GLY A 513 -41.01 32.55 -15.69
N ALA A 514 -40.66 31.71 -16.67
CA ALA A 514 -40.54 30.26 -16.53
C ALA A 514 -39.59 29.69 -17.60
N VAL A 515 -39.07 28.49 -17.35
CA VAL A 515 -38.41 27.66 -18.36
C VAL A 515 -39.06 26.28 -18.40
N TYR A 516 -39.33 25.80 -19.60
CA TYR A 516 -39.97 24.50 -19.86
C TYR A 516 -38.95 23.53 -20.42
N VAL A 517 -38.72 22.43 -19.72
CA VAL A 517 -37.86 21.34 -20.20
C VAL A 517 -38.73 20.35 -20.95
N LEU A 518 -38.35 20.06 -22.20
CA LEU A 518 -38.98 19.05 -23.04
C LEU A 518 -38.03 17.89 -23.29
N THR A 519 -38.58 16.69 -23.40
CA THR A 519 -37.87 15.49 -23.83
C THR A 519 -38.51 14.90 -25.08
N GLN A 520 -37.67 14.29 -25.93
CA GLN A 520 -38.06 13.64 -27.18
C GLN A 520 -38.11 12.13 -26.99
N SER A 521 -39.18 11.51 -27.50
CA SER A 521 -39.31 10.06 -27.57
C SER A 521 -40.06 9.65 -28.83
N GLY A 522 -39.50 8.72 -29.60
CA GLY A 522 -40.14 8.20 -30.82
C GLY A 522 -40.44 9.25 -31.89
N GLY A 523 -39.68 10.36 -31.93
CA GLY A 523 -39.92 11.50 -32.80
C GLY A 523 -40.65 12.67 -32.14
N ILE A 524 -41.43 12.41 -31.08
CA ILE A 524 -42.34 13.39 -30.47
C ILE A 524 -41.69 14.08 -29.27
N TRP A 525 -41.77 15.40 -29.23
CA TRP A 525 -41.39 16.23 -28.08
C TRP A 525 -42.55 16.41 -27.11
N THR A 526 -42.28 16.27 -25.82
CA THR A 526 -43.26 16.46 -24.74
C THR A 526 -42.64 17.20 -23.56
N GLN A 527 -43.40 18.03 -22.83
CA GLN A 527 -42.90 18.68 -21.62
C GLN A 527 -42.63 17.64 -20.53
N ALA A 528 -41.41 17.62 -20.02
CA ALA A 528 -40.99 16.80 -18.89
C ALA A 528 -41.04 17.58 -17.57
N GLN A 529 -40.71 18.87 -17.58
CA GLN A 529 -40.59 19.69 -16.36
C GLN A 529 -40.89 21.17 -16.63
N GLN A 530 -41.37 21.88 -15.61
CA GLN A 530 -41.41 23.34 -15.55
C GLN A 530 -40.45 23.79 -14.45
N LEU A 531 -39.65 24.81 -14.74
CA LEU A 531 -38.74 25.49 -13.83
C LEU A 531 -39.25 26.93 -13.65
N LEU A 532 -39.28 27.39 -12.41
CA LEU A 532 -39.73 28.72 -12.01
C LEU A 532 -38.57 29.50 -11.35
N PRO A 533 -38.62 30.84 -11.29
CA PRO A 533 -37.80 31.61 -10.36
C PRO A 533 -38.15 31.30 -8.90
N ASP A 534 -37.25 31.65 -7.98
CA ASP A 534 -37.48 31.50 -6.53
C ASP A 534 -38.34 32.65 -5.95
N THR A 535 -38.34 33.81 -6.61
CA THR A 535 -39.13 35.00 -6.24
C THR A 535 -40.09 35.41 -7.37
N GLY A 536 -40.88 36.48 -7.17
CA GLY A 536 -42.23 36.58 -7.76
C GLY A 536 -42.69 37.93 -8.32
N THR A 537 -41.83 38.77 -8.91
CA THR A 537 -42.28 39.83 -9.85
C THR A 537 -41.19 40.29 -10.81
N SER A 538 -41.51 40.37 -12.10
CA SER A 538 -40.75 41.10 -13.14
C SER A 538 -39.31 40.65 -13.39
N GLU A 539 -38.94 39.42 -13.01
CA GLU A 539 -37.55 38.92 -13.07
C GLU A 539 -37.11 38.49 -14.49
N ALA A 540 -38.10 38.20 -15.35
CA ALA A 540 -37.92 37.70 -16.71
C ALA A 540 -37.06 36.41 -16.76
N PHE A 541 -37.26 35.51 -15.81
CA PHE A 541 -36.59 34.20 -15.77
C PHE A 541 -36.90 33.39 -17.05
N GLY A 542 -35.85 32.94 -17.74
CA GLY A 542 -35.97 32.33 -19.07
C GLY A 542 -35.82 33.31 -20.23
N THR A 543 -35.32 34.53 -20.00
CA THR A 543 -34.95 35.45 -21.09
C THR A 543 -33.85 34.85 -21.96
N SER A 544 -32.90 34.14 -21.36
CA SER A 544 -31.94 33.29 -22.07
C SER A 544 -31.85 31.90 -21.42
N VAL A 545 -31.59 30.89 -22.25
CA VAL A 545 -31.34 29.51 -21.82
C VAL A 545 -30.18 28.92 -22.61
N ALA A 546 -29.34 28.12 -21.96
CA ALA A 546 -28.31 27.33 -22.63
C ALA A 546 -28.22 25.93 -21.99
N LEU A 547 -28.13 24.89 -22.83
CA LEU A 547 -28.29 23.49 -22.45
C LEU A 547 -27.13 22.67 -23.05
N ARG A 548 -26.51 21.83 -22.24
CA ARG A 548 -25.48 20.86 -22.65
C ARG A 548 -25.53 19.64 -21.74
N ALA A 549 -25.66 18.45 -22.31
CA ALA A 549 -25.81 17.17 -21.62
C ALA A 549 -26.83 17.23 -20.47
N ASP A 550 -26.34 17.25 -19.23
CA ASP A 550 -27.11 17.27 -17.99
C ASP A 550 -27.14 18.65 -17.31
N ARG A 551 -26.57 19.70 -17.92
CA ARG A 551 -26.55 21.08 -17.39
C ARG A 551 -27.42 22.04 -18.19
N LEU A 552 -28.24 22.81 -17.46
CA LEU A 552 -29.08 23.89 -17.97
C LEU A 552 -28.75 25.19 -17.21
N VAL A 553 -28.42 26.24 -17.96
CA VAL A 553 -28.19 27.60 -17.45
C VAL A 553 -29.35 28.48 -17.90
N VAL A 554 -29.88 29.30 -16.99
CA VAL A 554 -31.02 30.18 -17.24
C VAL A 554 -30.72 31.61 -16.81
N GLY A 555 -30.98 32.57 -17.69
CA GLY A 555 -30.87 34.01 -17.40
C GLY A 555 -32.19 34.64 -16.92
N ALA A 556 -32.08 35.52 -15.92
CA ALA A 556 -33.14 36.34 -15.36
C ALA A 556 -32.68 37.81 -15.26
N PRO A 557 -32.55 38.54 -16.38
CA PRO A 557 -31.82 39.82 -16.44
C PRO A 557 -32.55 41.02 -15.86
N LEU A 558 -33.77 40.84 -15.32
CA LEU A 558 -34.49 41.88 -14.59
C LEU A 558 -34.58 41.57 -13.08
N GLU A 559 -34.01 40.45 -12.64
CA GLU A 559 -34.02 40.03 -11.24
C GLU A 559 -33.21 40.97 -10.33
N GLY A 560 -33.67 41.16 -9.09
CA GLY A 560 -33.01 42.00 -8.09
C GLY A 560 -33.32 43.49 -8.21
N ALA A 561 -32.70 44.29 -7.34
CA ALA A 561 -32.96 45.73 -7.28
C ALA A 561 -32.45 46.44 -8.55
N THR A 562 -33.28 47.34 -9.11
CA THR A 562 -32.94 48.16 -10.30
C THR A 562 -32.47 47.35 -11.51
N ASP A 563 -33.05 46.16 -11.74
CA ASP A 563 -32.77 45.28 -12.87
C ASP A 563 -31.29 44.86 -13.00
N ALA A 564 -30.66 44.51 -11.87
CA ALA A 564 -29.27 44.03 -11.85
C ALA A 564 -29.08 42.73 -12.66
N GLY A 565 -30.06 41.83 -12.59
CA GLY A 565 -30.09 40.55 -13.30
C GLY A 565 -29.36 39.43 -12.58
N ALA A 566 -29.74 38.18 -12.88
CA ALA A 566 -29.15 36.98 -12.32
C ALA A 566 -29.01 35.84 -13.33
N VAL A 567 -28.16 34.87 -13.00
CA VAL A 567 -27.98 33.60 -13.71
C VAL A 567 -28.26 32.44 -12.75
N HIS A 568 -29.03 31.46 -13.21
CA HIS A 568 -29.40 30.27 -12.47
C HIS A 568 -28.80 29.03 -13.11
N PHE A 569 -28.41 28.08 -12.28
CA PHE A 569 -27.70 26.87 -12.66
C PHE A 569 -28.54 25.67 -12.23
N PHE A 570 -28.76 24.76 -13.17
CA PHE A 570 -29.50 23.53 -12.95
C PHE A 570 -28.71 22.35 -13.49
N ASP A 571 -28.62 21.28 -12.71
CA ASP A 571 -28.02 20.01 -13.11
C ASP A 571 -29.06 18.90 -13.04
N ARG A 572 -28.99 17.93 -13.95
CA ARG A 572 -29.95 16.84 -14.05
C ARG A 572 -29.56 15.71 -13.09
N SER A 573 -30.49 15.34 -12.22
CA SER A 573 -30.41 14.14 -11.38
C SER A 573 -31.74 13.40 -11.42
N GLY A 574 -31.71 12.07 -11.48
CA GLY A 574 -32.91 11.23 -11.59
C GLY A 574 -33.78 11.50 -12.83
N GLY A 575 -33.22 12.11 -13.88
CA GLY A 575 -33.95 12.55 -15.08
C GLY A 575 -34.61 13.94 -14.98
N THR A 576 -34.50 14.63 -13.84
CA THR A 576 -35.05 15.97 -13.61
C THR A 576 -33.95 17.00 -13.34
N PHE A 577 -34.13 18.25 -13.78
CA PHE A 577 -33.23 19.35 -13.47
C PHE A 577 -33.50 19.91 -12.07
N LEU A 578 -32.47 19.98 -11.24
CA LEU A 578 -32.51 20.56 -9.89
C LEU A 578 -31.67 21.83 -9.85
N ARG A 579 -32.14 22.90 -9.18
CA ARG A 579 -31.37 24.16 -9.08
C ARG A 579 -30.15 23.92 -8.19
N THR A 580 -28.95 23.97 -8.76
CA THR A 580 -27.68 23.76 -8.05
C THR A 580 -26.98 25.07 -7.69
N GLY A 581 -27.36 26.20 -8.32
CA GLY A 581 -26.80 27.51 -7.98
C GLY A 581 -27.57 28.68 -8.57
N ARG A 582 -27.24 29.87 -8.06
CA ARG A 582 -27.76 31.18 -8.50
C ARG A 582 -26.70 32.24 -8.27
N LEU A 583 -26.46 33.10 -9.26
CA LEU A 583 -25.50 34.20 -9.21
C LEU A 583 -26.18 35.51 -9.64
N PRO A 584 -26.63 36.35 -8.69
CA PRO A 584 -27.15 37.68 -8.98
C PRO A 584 -26.02 38.68 -9.22
N SER A 585 -26.28 39.75 -9.98
CA SER A 585 -25.46 40.96 -9.92
C SER A 585 -25.90 41.86 -8.77
N THR A 586 -24.95 42.61 -8.23
CA THR A 586 -25.15 43.61 -7.17
C THR A 586 -25.16 45.03 -7.72
N ALA A 587 -24.75 45.22 -8.98
CA ALA A 587 -24.75 46.51 -9.66
C ALA A 587 -26.09 46.74 -10.38
N GLY A 588 -26.72 47.89 -10.14
CA GLY A 588 -28.00 48.24 -10.76
C GLY A 588 -27.90 48.34 -12.27
N ASN A 589 -28.93 47.83 -12.97
CA ASN A 589 -29.04 47.82 -14.44
C ASN A 589 -27.89 47.09 -15.17
N ASP A 590 -27.18 46.16 -14.51
CA ASP A 590 -26.16 45.30 -15.16
C ASP A 590 -26.76 44.44 -16.29
N LYS A 591 -28.02 44.01 -16.11
CA LYS A 591 -28.75 43.04 -16.96
C LYS A 591 -28.00 41.71 -17.10
N LEU A 592 -27.38 41.24 -16.00
CA LEU A 592 -26.66 39.97 -15.96
C LEU A 592 -27.61 38.81 -16.31
N GLY A 593 -27.20 37.95 -17.23
CA GLY A 593 -28.04 36.85 -17.74
C GLY A 593 -28.93 37.25 -18.93
N ILE A 594 -28.68 38.37 -19.61
CA ILE A 594 -29.35 38.66 -20.90
C ILE A 594 -29.04 37.57 -21.94
N SER A 595 -27.84 37.00 -21.85
CA SER A 595 -27.33 35.90 -22.65
C SER A 595 -26.50 34.98 -21.75
N VAL A 596 -26.57 33.68 -22.01
CA VAL A 596 -25.83 32.65 -21.28
C VAL A 596 -25.30 31.61 -22.28
N GLY A 597 -24.17 30.98 -21.96
CA GLY A 597 -23.56 29.92 -22.76
C GLY A 597 -22.84 28.92 -21.87
N VAL A 598 -22.91 27.63 -22.23
CA VAL A 598 -22.35 26.52 -21.46
C VAL A 598 -21.37 25.68 -22.31
N GLY A 599 -20.10 25.69 -21.91
CA GLY A 599 -19.06 24.79 -22.39
C GLY A 599 -19.03 23.49 -21.57
N ALA A 600 -17.94 22.74 -21.61
CA ALA A 600 -17.82 21.49 -20.85
C ALA A 600 -17.73 21.72 -19.33
N ASP A 601 -16.85 22.62 -18.90
CA ASP A 601 -16.52 22.91 -17.49
C ASP A 601 -16.72 24.40 -17.13
N THR A 602 -17.36 25.15 -18.02
CA THR A 602 -17.37 26.61 -18.01
C THR A 602 -18.73 27.14 -18.42
N VAL A 603 -19.27 28.08 -17.65
CA VAL A 603 -20.43 28.88 -18.01
C VAL A 603 -19.98 30.32 -18.21
N ILE A 604 -20.51 30.98 -19.23
CA ILE A 604 -20.32 32.41 -19.48
C ILE A 604 -21.70 33.07 -19.48
N ALA A 605 -21.82 34.28 -18.92
CA ALA A 605 -23.04 35.07 -18.96
C ALA A 605 -22.77 36.54 -19.27
N GLY A 606 -23.57 37.12 -20.16
CA GLY A 606 -23.48 38.54 -20.52
C GLY A 606 -24.18 39.45 -19.52
N ALA A 607 -23.60 40.63 -19.30
CA ALA A 607 -24.15 41.74 -18.53
C ALA A 607 -23.90 43.05 -19.31
N PRO A 608 -24.70 43.37 -20.35
CA PRO A 608 -24.45 44.45 -21.29
C PRO A 608 -24.69 45.85 -20.71
N GLY A 609 -25.36 45.94 -19.57
CA GLY A 609 -25.60 47.20 -18.88
C GLY A 609 -24.44 47.63 -17.97
N ALA A 610 -23.56 46.67 -17.62
CA ALA A 610 -22.39 46.89 -16.78
C ALA A 610 -21.45 47.98 -17.31
N LEU A 611 -20.67 48.58 -16.40
CA LEU A 611 -19.66 49.61 -16.71
C LEU A 611 -20.26 50.77 -17.55
N ALA A 612 -21.41 51.27 -17.13
CA ALA A 612 -22.18 52.32 -17.83
C ALA A 612 -22.50 51.97 -19.30
N LEU A 613 -23.13 50.80 -19.49
CA LEU A 613 -23.53 50.22 -20.79
C LEU A 613 -22.36 49.83 -21.72
N GLN A 614 -21.10 49.86 -21.28
CA GLN A 614 -20.00 49.24 -22.03
C GLN A 614 -20.24 47.73 -22.19
N GLY A 615 -20.73 47.10 -21.11
CA GLY A 615 -21.03 45.69 -21.01
C GLY A 615 -19.81 44.84 -20.66
N VAL A 616 -20.07 43.68 -20.05
CA VAL A 616 -19.08 42.64 -19.76
C VAL A 616 -19.68 41.27 -20.01
N ALA A 617 -18.84 40.24 -20.08
CA ALA A 617 -19.26 38.86 -19.82
C ALA A 617 -18.53 38.32 -18.59
N ARG A 618 -19.26 37.61 -17.72
CA ARG A 618 -18.75 36.97 -16.51
C ARG A 618 -18.56 35.48 -16.78
N VAL A 619 -17.38 34.96 -16.47
CA VAL A 619 -17.03 33.52 -16.56
C VAL A 619 -17.19 32.90 -15.18
N PHE A 620 -17.70 31.68 -15.16
CA PHE A 620 -17.82 30.81 -14.00
C PHE A 620 -17.29 29.42 -14.39
N HIS A 621 -16.39 28.86 -13.59
CA HIS A 621 -15.95 27.47 -13.76
C HIS A 621 -16.80 26.51 -12.92
N GLN A 622 -16.92 25.29 -13.43
CA GLN A 622 -17.44 24.11 -12.77
C GLN A 622 -16.28 23.16 -12.49
N VAL A 623 -16.16 22.70 -11.25
CA VAL A 623 -15.57 21.38 -11.00
C VAL A 623 -16.72 20.38 -11.08
N GLU A 624 -16.65 19.44 -12.02
CA GLU A 624 -17.56 18.30 -12.04
C GLU A 624 -17.28 17.45 -10.80
N LYS A 625 -18.29 17.32 -9.94
CA LYS A 625 -18.19 16.45 -8.77
C LYS A 625 -18.48 15.01 -9.19
N LEU A 626 -17.56 14.13 -8.82
CA LEU A 626 -17.55 12.71 -9.14
C LEU A 626 -18.69 11.98 -8.43
N ASP A 627 -19.35 11.07 -9.15
CA ASP A 627 -20.37 10.17 -8.62
C ASP A 627 -19.78 9.15 -7.65
N ALA A 628 -20.63 8.57 -6.79
CA ALA A 628 -20.22 7.50 -5.90
C ALA A 628 -19.70 6.27 -6.69
N GLY A 629 -18.60 5.69 -6.24
CA GLY A 629 -17.85 4.64 -6.94
C GLY A 629 -16.74 5.15 -7.86
N GLN A 630 -16.69 6.44 -8.19
CA GLN A 630 -15.61 7.01 -9.01
C GLN A 630 -14.34 7.31 -8.19
N PRO A 631 -13.14 7.19 -8.79
CA PRO A 631 -11.87 7.43 -8.09
C PRO A 631 -11.60 8.94 -7.87
N CYS A 632 -11.19 9.32 -6.66
CA CYS A 632 -11.09 10.71 -6.21
C CYS A 632 -9.75 11.04 -5.54
N GLY A 633 -9.30 12.29 -5.71
CA GLY A 633 -8.11 12.84 -5.04
C GLY A 633 -8.36 13.46 -3.66
N GLY A 634 -9.62 13.58 -3.24
CA GLY A 634 -10.01 14.19 -1.97
C GLY A 634 -11.52 14.43 -1.85
N ALA A 635 -12.00 14.62 -0.62
CA ALA A 635 -13.44 14.63 -0.29
C ALA A 635 -14.27 15.65 -1.08
N ALA A 636 -13.68 16.82 -1.39
CA ALA A 636 -14.34 17.90 -2.11
C ALA A 636 -14.63 17.57 -3.59
N ALA A 637 -13.88 16.63 -4.19
CA ALA A 637 -14.10 16.17 -5.57
C ALA A 637 -15.34 15.28 -5.73
N CYS A 638 -15.94 14.80 -4.64
CA CYS A 638 -17.07 13.88 -4.66
C CYS A 638 -18.42 14.60 -4.50
N LEU A 639 -19.45 14.13 -5.22
CA LEU A 639 -20.81 14.67 -5.16
C LEU A 639 -21.41 14.60 -3.75
N SER A 640 -21.10 13.50 -3.04
CA SER A 640 -21.47 13.25 -1.65
C SER A 640 -20.70 14.05 -0.62
N GLY A 641 -19.55 14.65 -0.99
CA GLY A 641 -18.60 15.25 -0.04
C GLY A 641 -17.71 14.25 0.71
N PHE A 642 -17.70 12.95 0.34
CA PHE A 642 -16.87 11.93 0.98
C PHE A 642 -16.00 11.19 -0.04
N CYS A 643 -14.68 11.23 0.14
CA CYS A 643 -13.69 10.45 -0.61
C CYS A 643 -12.97 9.55 0.41
N VAL A 644 -13.09 8.24 0.25
CA VAL A 644 -12.67 7.22 1.23
C VAL A 644 -11.97 6.10 0.46
N ASP A 645 -10.78 5.69 0.92
CA ASP A 645 -9.89 4.76 0.19
C ASP A 645 -9.58 5.20 -1.27
N GLY A 646 -9.67 6.50 -1.57
CA GLY A 646 -9.50 7.04 -2.92
C GLY A 646 -10.73 6.86 -3.83
N VAL A 647 -11.90 6.50 -3.28
CA VAL A 647 -13.17 6.34 -4.01
C VAL A 647 -14.27 7.22 -3.40
N CYS A 648 -15.11 7.81 -4.25
CA CYS A 648 -16.23 8.63 -3.80
C CYS A 648 -17.30 7.76 -3.14
N CYS A 649 -17.65 8.09 -1.90
CA CYS A 649 -18.51 7.28 -1.06
C CYS A 649 -19.86 7.93 -0.83
N ASN A 650 -20.95 7.17 -0.84
CA ASN A 650 -22.32 7.70 -0.74
C ASN A 650 -22.67 8.35 0.61
N GLN A 651 -21.82 8.15 1.62
CA GLN A 651 -21.96 8.70 2.98
C GLN A 651 -20.57 8.74 3.65
N ALA A 652 -20.49 9.30 4.87
CA ALA A 652 -19.29 9.21 5.69
C ALA A 652 -18.94 7.73 5.96
N CYS A 653 -17.76 7.31 5.50
CA CYS A 653 -17.28 5.94 5.58
C CYS A 653 -15.84 5.92 6.09
N GLY A 654 -15.49 4.91 6.88
CA GLY A 654 -14.32 4.98 7.76
C GLY A 654 -14.53 5.95 8.95
N GLY A 655 -13.60 5.93 9.89
CA GLY A 655 -13.63 6.73 11.13
C GLY A 655 -12.24 7.21 11.54
N GLY A 656 -11.37 7.42 10.55
CA GLY A 656 -9.91 7.39 10.69
C GLY A 656 -9.33 6.20 9.91
N THR A 657 -8.03 5.99 10.02
CA THR A 657 -7.30 4.86 9.40
C THR A 657 -7.66 3.49 10.00
N GLU A 658 -8.21 3.48 11.21
CA GLU A 658 -8.47 2.27 12.02
C GLU A 658 -9.95 1.84 11.98
N ALA A 659 -10.50 1.62 10.77
CA ALA A 659 -11.95 1.41 10.61
C ALA A 659 -12.31 0.21 9.71
N CYS A 660 -13.20 -0.65 10.22
CA CYS A 660 -13.76 -1.81 9.52
C CYS A 660 -14.89 -1.45 8.53
N ARG A 661 -14.83 -0.25 7.97
CA ARG A 661 -15.67 0.21 6.87
C ARG A 661 -14.80 0.78 5.76
N ALA A 662 -15.17 0.50 4.53
CA ALA A 662 -14.41 0.88 3.34
C ALA A 662 -15.35 1.33 2.21
N CYS A 663 -14.78 2.03 1.23
CA CYS A 663 -15.49 2.45 0.03
C CYS A 663 -14.80 2.12 -1.30
N SER A 664 -13.71 1.36 -1.27
CA SER A 664 -13.09 0.75 -2.46
C SER A 664 -13.47 -0.73 -2.61
N GLU A 665 -13.68 -1.21 -3.84
CA GLU A 665 -13.94 -2.63 -4.13
C GLU A 665 -12.83 -3.53 -3.57
N ALA A 666 -11.59 -3.05 -3.60
CA ALA A 666 -10.40 -3.75 -3.10
C ALA A 666 -10.47 -4.07 -1.59
N ALA A 667 -11.31 -3.34 -0.83
CA ALA A 667 -11.56 -3.51 0.59
C ALA A 667 -13.00 -4.01 0.90
N GLY A 668 -13.67 -4.61 -0.10
CA GLY A 668 -15.01 -5.20 0.05
C GLY A 668 -16.19 -4.24 -0.10
N ALA A 669 -15.98 -3.00 -0.58
CA ALA A 669 -17.08 -2.10 -0.93
C ALA A 669 -17.76 -2.46 -2.25
N ALA A 670 -18.93 -1.86 -2.50
CA ALA A 670 -19.63 -2.00 -3.77
C ALA A 670 -19.15 -0.96 -4.80
N ALA A 671 -19.22 -1.33 -6.09
CA ALA A 671 -18.76 -0.53 -7.23
C ALA A 671 -19.42 0.85 -7.38
N ASP A 672 -20.57 1.06 -6.71
CA ASP A 672 -21.36 2.29 -6.69
C ASP A 672 -21.04 3.20 -5.48
N GLY A 673 -19.94 2.92 -4.77
CA GLY A 673 -19.52 3.70 -3.61
C GLY A 673 -20.47 3.59 -2.42
N VAL A 674 -21.23 2.50 -2.31
CA VAL A 674 -21.95 2.19 -1.07
C VAL A 674 -20.94 1.71 -0.02
N CYS A 675 -20.86 2.44 1.09
CA CYS A 675 -20.07 2.05 2.26
C CYS A 675 -20.50 0.69 2.82
N THR A 676 -19.57 -0.27 2.91
CA THR A 676 -19.81 -1.63 3.47
C THR A 676 -18.93 -1.89 4.70
N ILE A 677 -19.08 -3.09 5.29
CA ILE A 677 -18.14 -3.64 6.26
C ILE A 677 -17.01 -4.35 5.49
N ARG A 678 -15.76 -4.16 5.91
CA ARG A 678 -14.59 -4.87 5.36
C ARG A 678 -14.72 -6.40 5.52
N ALA A 679 -14.02 -7.17 4.69
CA ALA A 679 -14.03 -8.62 4.82
C ALA A 679 -13.43 -9.09 6.16
N ALA A 680 -13.94 -10.20 6.69
CA ALA A 680 -13.39 -10.80 7.90
C ALA A 680 -11.93 -11.24 7.67
N GLY A 681 -11.01 -10.77 8.52
CA GLY A 681 -9.58 -11.01 8.37
C GLY A 681 -8.78 -9.90 7.65
N GLU A 682 -9.40 -8.80 7.21
CA GLU A 682 -8.62 -7.61 6.83
C GLU A 682 -8.05 -6.91 8.07
N VAL A 683 -6.74 -6.59 8.06
CA VAL A 683 -6.09 -5.78 9.09
C VAL A 683 -6.67 -4.36 9.08
N CYS A 684 -7.12 -3.89 10.24
CA CYS A 684 -7.62 -2.53 10.44
C CYS A 684 -6.70 -1.67 11.34
N ARG A 685 -5.89 -2.28 12.21
CA ARG A 685 -4.73 -1.64 12.86
C ARG A 685 -3.54 -2.58 12.69
N PRO A 686 -2.43 -2.14 12.07
CA PRO A 686 -1.19 -2.90 12.07
C PRO A 686 -0.49 -2.73 13.43
N GLY A 687 0.12 -3.79 13.96
CA GLY A 687 0.85 -3.74 15.22
C GLY A 687 2.03 -2.76 15.16
N ALA A 688 2.18 -1.94 16.19
CA ALA A 688 3.21 -0.92 16.31
C ALA A 688 4.62 -1.48 16.59
N GLY A 689 4.72 -2.74 17.03
CA GLY A 689 5.97 -3.44 17.32
C GLY A 689 5.78 -4.96 17.37
N ALA A 690 6.86 -5.72 17.60
CA ALA A 690 6.82 -7.18 17.57
C ALA A 690 6.08 -7.83 18.76
N CYS A 691 5.63 -7.04 19.73
CA CYS A 691 4.73 -7.44 20.83
C CYS A 691 3.34 -6.80 20.75
N ASP A 692 3.00 -6.23 19.60
CA ASP A 692 1.68 -5.67 19.32
C ASP A 692 0.98 -6.49 18.23
N ALA A 693 -0.31 -6.78 18.39
CA ALA A 693 -1.03 -7.65 17.48
C ALA A 693 -1.71 -6.85 16.35
N GLU A 694 -1.73 -7.39 15.13
CA GLU A 694 -2.54 -6.80 14.06
C GLU A 694 -4.04 -7.06 14.33
N GLU A 695 -4.82 -6.05 14.71
CA GLU A 695 -6.27 -6.22 14.77
C GLU A 695 -6.88 -6.35 13.38
N VAL A 696 -7.68 -7.40 13.22
CA VAL A 696 -8.44 -7.68 11.99
C VAL A 696 -9.93 -7.47 12.17
N CYS A 697 -10.62 -7.09 11.09
CA CYS A 697 -12.06 -6.97 11.05
C CYS A 697 -12.76 -8.33 11.20
N ASP A 698 -13.92 -8.33 11.88
CA ASP A 698 -14.75 -9.52 12.09
C ASP A 698 -15.74 -9.80 10.95
N GLY A 699 -15.88 -8.87 10.00
CA GLY A 699 -16.86 -8.92 8.91
C GLY A 699 -18.29 -8.56 9.30
N VAL A 700 -18.52 -8.01 10.50
CA VAL A 700 -19.85 -7.72 11.06
C VAL A 700 -19.94 -6.30 11.65
N VAL A 701 -18.89 -5.84 12.35
CA VAL A 701 -18.86 -4.56 13.08
C VAL A 701 -17.99 -3.54 12.31
N GLY A 702 -18.44 -2.28 12.27
CA GLY A 702 -17.80 -1.23 11.47
C GLY A 702 -16.61 -0.53 12.12
N THR A 703 -16.31 -0.83 13.38
CA THR A 703 -15.14 -0.34 14.12
C THR A 703 -14.08 -1.43 14.18
N CYS A 704 -12.81 -1.05 14.08
CA CYS A 704 -11.72 -1.97 14.41
C CYS A 704 -11.85 -2.45 15.87
N PRO A 705 -11.41 -3.67 16.23
CA PRO A 705 -11.25 -4.06 17.62
C PRO A 705 -10.35 -3.09 18.39
N GLY A 706 -10.43 -3.15 19.73
CA GLY A 706 -9.56 -2.34 20.59
C GLY A 706 -8.15 -2.91 20.63
N ASP A 707 -7.19 -2.00 20.47
CA ASP A 707 -5.73 -2.12 20.64
C ASP A 707 -5.34 -3.16 21.72
N ALA A 708 -4.62 -4.22 21.32
CA ALA A 708 -4.40 -5.41 22.12
C ALA A 708 -2.99 -6.02 21.94
N LEU A 709 -2.10 -5.69 22.87
CA LEU A 709 -0.77 -6.29 23.00
C LEU A 709 -0.77 -7.83 22.99
N ALA A 710 0.30 -8.40 22.45
CA ALA A 710 0.56 -9.84 22.46
C ALA A 710 0.60 -10.38 23.91
N PRO A 711 0.02 -11.56 24.19
CA PRO A 711 0.04 -12.15 25.53
C PRO A 711 1.46 -12.34 26.09
N ALA A 712 1.60 -12.14 27.41
CA ALA A 712 2.88 -12.36 28.09
C ALA A 712 3.43 -13.78 27.83
N GLY A 713 4.69 -13.87 27.41
CA GLY A 713 5.32 -15.13 26.97
C GLY A 713 5.16 -15.45 25.48
N THR A 714 4.59 -14.56 24.67
CA THR A 714 4.62 -14.69 23.20
C THR A 714 6.03 -14.37 22.69
N SER A 715 6.65 -15.26 21.90
CA SER A 715 7.96 -15.02 21.28
C SER A 715 7.89 -13.86 20.27
N CYS A 716 8.78 -12.88 20.42
CA CYS A 716 8.91 -11.72 19.54
C CYS A 716 10.27 -11.64 18.82
N ARG A 717 11.31 -12.26 19.37
CA ARG A 717 12.59 -12.51 18.70
C ARG A 717 13.05 -13.94 19.07
N ALA A 718 13.25 -14.77 18.05
CA ALA A 718 13.78 -16.12 18.24
C ALA A 718 15.32 -16.08 18.27
N SER A 719 15.92 -16.94 19.10
CA SER A 719 17.37 -16.97 19.31
C SER A 719 18.17 -17.29 18.03
N VAL A 720 19.24 -16.52 17.82
CA VAL A 720 20.16 -16.56 16.68
C VAL A 720 21.48 -17.23 17.09
N GLY A 721 21.39 -18.44 17.62
CA GLY A 721 22.58 -19.19 18.02
C GLY A 721 22.34 -20.04 19.27
N GLY A 722 23.42 -20.54 19.85
CA GLY A 722 23.37 -21.30 21.12
C GLY A 722 23.57 -20.44 22.37
N CYS A 723 24.01 -19.19 22.22
CA CYS A 723 24.29 -18.26 23.32
C CYS A 723 23.42 -16.99 23.29
N ASP A 724 22.36 -17.03 22.51
CA ASP A 724 21.37 -15.97 22.37
C ASP A 724 20.06 -16.39 23.06
N ALA A 725 19.35 -15.46 23.71
CA ALA A 725 18.06 -15.74 24.30
C ALA A 725 16.92 -15.70 23.27
N GLU A 726 15.76 -16.22 23.65
CA GLU A 726 14.49 -15.97 22.98
C GLU A 726 13.75 -14.88 23.76
N GLU A 727 13.62 -13.68 23.19
CA GLU A 727 12.87 -12.61 23.81
C GLU A 727 11.37 -12.83 23.62
N THR A 728 10.64 -12.71 24.74
CA THR A 728 9.18 -12.85 24.78
C THR A 728 8.54 -11.59 25.31
N CYS A 729 7.35 -11.29 24.81
CA CYS A 729 6.53 -10.16 25.23
C CYS A 729 6.19 -10.23 26.71
N ASP A 730 6.16 -9.08 27.38
CA ASP A 730 5.76 -8.95 28.79
C ASP A 730 4.23 -8.81 28.96
N GLY A 731 3.51 -8.52 27.87
CA GLY A 731 2.08 -8.21 27.87
C GLY A 731 1.76 -6.78 28.33
N ALA A 732 2.74 -5.88 28.34
CA ALA A 732 2.60 -4.48 28.75
C ALA A 732 3.33 -3.47 27.84
N THR A 733 4.23 -3.89 26.94
CA THR A 733 4.84 -3.05 25.89
C THR A 733 4.63 -3.57 24.47
N VAL A 734 4.57 -2.64 23.49
CA VAL A 734 4.50 -2.96 22.04
C VAL A 734 5.83 -3.48 21.46
N ASP A 735 6.94 -3.05 22.06
CA ASP A 735 8.28 -3.45 21.65
C ASP A 735 8.66 -4.81 22.26
N CYS A 736 9.44 -5.58 21.51
CA CYS A 736 10.16 -6.73 22.04
C CYS A 736 11.27 -6.23 22.99
N PRO A 737 11.60 -6.96 24.08
CA PRO A 737 12.78 -6.66 24.90
C PRO A 737 14.07 -6.50 24.08
N GLU A 738 15.04 -5.74 24.61
CA GLU A 738 16.36 -5.62 23.97
C GLU A 738 17.07 -6.99 23.90
N ASP A 739 17.70 -7.23 22.75
CA ASP A 739 18.53 -8.39 22.39
C ASP A 739 19.47 -8.80 23.55
N ALA A 740 19.26 -10.00 24.09
CA ALA A 740 19.88 -10.45 25.33
C ALA A 740 20.63 -11.78 25.18
N LEU A 741 21.95 -11.73 25.24
CA LEU A 741 22.78 -12.94 25.29
C LEU A 741 22.55 -13.75 26.58
N LEU A 742 22.67 -15.08 26.46
CA LEU A 742 22.70 -15.97 27.61
C LEU A 742 23.90 -15.63 28.53
N PRO A 743 23.73 -15.72 29.85
CA PRO A 743 24.75 -15.27 30.80
C PRO A 743 26.04 -16.10 30.69
N SER A 744 27.18 -15.46 30.96
CA SER A 744 28.49 -16.11 30.98
C SER A 744 28.48 -17.37 31.87
N GLY A 745 28.85 -18.52 31.30
CA GLY A 745 28.75 -19.83 31.95
C GLY A 745 27.44 -20.60 31.72
N ALA A 746 26.49 -20.09 30.92
CA ALA A 746 25.33 -20.86 30.49
C ALA A 746 25.71 -21.93 29.46
N THR A 747 25.27 -23.17 29.66
CA THR A 747 25.50 -24.30 28.75
C THR A 747 24.80 -24.10 27.41
N CYS A 748 25.56 -24.03 26.30
CA CYS A 748 25.02 -23.94 24.95
C CYS A 748 25.18 -25.24 24.16
N ARG A 749 26.11 -26.12 24.56
CA ARG A 749 26.15 -27.54 24.18
C ARG A 749 26.56 -28.36 25.40
N ALA A 750 25.72 -29.33 25.76
CA ALA A 750 26.05 -30.31 26.79
C ALA A 750 26.94 -31.41 26.19
N SER A 751 27.89 -31.92 26.97
CA SER A 751 28.85 -32.93 26.53
C SER A 751 28.18 -34.26 26.15
N VAL A 752 28.65 -34.85 25.04
CA VAL A 752 28.13 -36.07 24.42
C VAL A 752 29.13 -37.23 24.53
N GLY A 753 29.78 -37.35 25.69
CA GLY A 753 30.64 -38.49 26.04
C GLY A 753 31.73 -38.14 27.06
N GLY A 754 32.56 -39.13 27.39
CA GLY A 754 33.69 -38.95 28.31
C GLY A 754 34.89 -38.20 27.73
N CYS A 755 34.87 -37.89 26.43
CA CYS A 755 35.90 -37.14 25.70
C CYS A 755 35.38 -35.85 25.07
N ASP A 756 34.20 -35.40 25.48
CA ASP A 756 33.56 -34.18 24.97
C ASP A 756 33.46 -33.12 26.07
N ALA A 757 33.70 -31.86 25.71
CA ALA A 757 33.58 -30.75 26.64
C ALA A 757 32.11 -30.30 26.77
N GLU A 758 31.83 -29.53 27.82
CA GLU A 758 30.61 -28.74 27.87
C GLU A 758 30.94 -27.33 27.37
N GLU A 759 30.36 -26.92 26.23
CA GLU A 759 30.50 -25.54 25.78
C GLU A 759 29.53 -24.63 26.52
N THR A 760 30.11 -23.60 27.14
CA THR A 760 29.39 -22.54 27.84
C THR A 760 29.59 -21.20 27.15
N CYS A 761 28.57 -20.35 27.22
CA CYS A 761 28.58 -19.00 26.67
C CYS A 761 29.59 -18.10 27.37
N ASP A 762 30.24 -17.22 26.63
CA ASP A 762 31.13 -16.20 27.19
C ASP A 762 30.35 -15.01 27.79
N GLY A 763 29.09 -14.82 27.38
CA GLY A 763 28.25 -13.67 27.74
C GLY A 763 28.60 -12.40 26.94
N LEU A 764 29.28 -12.56 25.80
CA LEU A 764 29.73 -11.48 24.91
C LEU A 764 29.39 -11.76 23.43
N THR A 765 29.09 -13.01 23.06
CA THR A 765 28.68 -13.41 21.70
C THR A 765 27.47 -14.36 21.67
N ASP A 766 26.77 -14.35 20.54
CA ASP A 766 25.62 -15.20 20.15
C ASP A 766 26.04 -16.65 19.81
N ALA A 767 27.26 -16.79 19.30
CA ALA A 767 27.87 -18.04 18.93
C ALA A 767 28.23 -18.91 20.14
N CYS A 768 27.64 -20.11 20.21
CA CYS A 768 28.19 -21.17 21.05
C CYS A 768 29.59 -21.55 20.54
N PRO A 769 30.59 -21.78 21.41
CA PRO A 769 31.92 -22.18 20.99
C PRO A 769 31.95 -23.47 20.11
N PRO A 770 33.04 -23.68 19.34
CA PRO A 770 33.23 -24.92 18.58
C PRO A 770 33.41 -26.15 19.48
N ASP A 771 32.98 -27.31 18.98
CA ASP A 771 33.08 -28.66 19.58
C ASP A 771 34.43 -28.91 20.28
N GLY A 772 34.41 -29.00 21.60
CA GLY A 772 35.58 -29.04 22.47
C GLY A 772 36.11 -30.43 22.74
N ILE A 773 36.38 -31.23 21.70
CA ILE A 773 36.90 -32.60 21.84
C ILE A 773 38.17 -32.63 22.70
N ALA A 774 38.16 -33.47 23.74
CA ALA A 774 39.25 -33.60 24.69
C ALA A 774 40.54 -34.08 24.01
N ALA A 775 41.67 -33.49 24.40
CA ALA A 775 42.96 -33.73 23.76
C ALA A 775 43.40 -35.21 23.86
N ALA A 776 44.15 -35.66 22.85
CA ALA A 776 44.67 -37.02 22.80
C ALA A 776 45.49 -37.35 24.07
N GLY A 777 45.10 -38.42 24.78
CA GLY A 777 45.72 -38.81 26.05
C GLY A 777 45.03 -38.31 27.33
N VAL A 778 43.90 -37.59 27.24
CA VAL A 778 43.03 -37.32 28.41
C VAL A 778 42.30 -38.61 28.82
N GLU A 779 42.39 -39.01 30.09
CA GLU A 779 41.72 -40.20 30.63
C GLU A 779 40.19 -40.00 30.70
N CYS A 780 39.44 -40.95 30.15
CA CYS A 780 37.98 -40.90 30.07
C CYS A 780 37.28 -42.11 30.73
N ARG A 781 37.98 -43.23 30.91
CA ARG A 781 37.65 -44.28 31.89
C ARG A 781 38.93 -44.71 32.60
N ALA A 782 38.86 -44.80 33.93
CA ALA A 782 39.97 -45.29 34.75
C ALA A 782 39.98 -46.83 34.78
N ALA A 783 41.16 -47.44 34.75
CA ALA A 783 41.33 -48.89 34.89
C ALA A 783 40.75 -49.41 36.22
N THR A 784 39.89 -50.42 36.14
CA THR A 784 39.16 -51.00 37.28
C THR A 784 39.80 -52.23 37.92
N GLY A 785 41.00 -52.63 37.47
CA GLY A 785 41.78 -53.72 38.04
C GLY A 785 43.18 -53.85 37.43
N ALA A 786 43.97 -54.81 37.93
CA ALA A 786 45.35 -55.04 37.47
C ALA A 786 45.46 -55.64 36.06
N CYS A 787 44.34 -56.08 35.48
CA CYS A 787 44.23 -56.55 34.09
C CYS A 787 43.32 -55.65 33.25
N ASP A 788 43.04 -54.42 33.71
CA ASP A 788 42.23 -53.44 32.99
C ASP A 788 43.11 -52.30 32.46
N VAL A 789 42.76 -51.70 31.33
CA VAL A 789 43.50 -50.56 30.74
C VAL A 789 42.66 -49.30 30.88
N ALA A 790 43.28 -48.16 31.20
CA ALA A 790 42.57 -46.89 31.24
C ALA A 790 42.43 -46.32 29.82
N GLU A 791 41.20 -46.12 29.37
CA GLU A 791 40.93 -45.51 28.06
C GLU A 791 41.18 -44.01 28.11
N VAL A 792 41.87 -43.56 27.07
CA VAL A 792 42.17 -42.15 26.84
C VAL A 792 41.55 -41.70 25.53
N CYS A 793 41.14 -40.44 25.49
CA CYS A 793 40.64 -39.79 24.30
C CYS A 793 41.67 -39.84 23.16
N ASP A 794 41.20 -40.01 21.92
CA ASP A 794 42.04 -40.05 20.72
C ASP A 794 42.36 -38.65 20.15
N GLY A 795 41.71 -37.60 20.68
CA GLY A 795 41.82 -36.22 20.19
C GLY A 795 40.95 -35.91 18.96
N THR A 796 40.04 -36.82 18.59
CA THR A 796 39.17 -36.71 17.40
C THR A 796 37.72 -37.17 17.61
N SER A 797 37.41 -37.87 18.72
CA SER A 797 36.10 -38.38 19.10
C SER A 797 35.67 -37.88 20.49
N GLY A 798 34.43 -37.42 20.63
CA GLY A 798 33.82 -37.08 21.92
C GLY A 798 33.37 -38.29 22.73
N ALA A 799 33.20 -39.45 22.08
CA ALA A 799 33.04 -40.73 22.75
C ALA A 799 34.40 -41.23 23.26
N CYS A 800 34.43 -41.65 24.52
CA CYS A 800 35.53 -42.47 25.07
C CYS A 800 35.59 -43.81 24.31
N PRO A 801 36.79 -44.38 24.06
CA PRO A 801 36.92 -45.71 23.47
C PRO A 801 36.16 -46.80 24.24
N ASP A 802 35.85 -47.91 23.55
CA ASP A 802 35.32 -49.11 24.19
C ASP A 802 36.33 -49.71 25.20
N ASP A 803 35.81 -50.36 26.24
CA ASP A 803 36.55 -51.00 27.35
C ASP A 803 37.55 -52.07 26.86
N VAL A 804 38.85 -51.92 27.19
CA VAL A 804 39.94 -52.81 26.78
C VAL A 804 40.66 -53.44 27.98
N VAL A 805 40.44 -54.74 28.17
CA VAL A 805 41.23 -55.55 29.11
C VAL A 805 42.66 -55.82 28.60
N ALA A 806 43.60 -55.97 29.52
CA ALA A 806 45.00 -56.29 29.25
C ALA A 806 45.13 -57.66 28.58
N GLY A 807 46.03 -57.76 27.59
CA GLY A 807 46.17 -58.95 26.76
C GLY A 807 46.55 -60.22 27.52
N ALA A 808 46.10 -61.37 27.01
CA ALA A 808 46.38 -62.67 27.60
C ALA A 808 47.90 -62.91 27.76
N GLY A 809 48.34 -63.22 28.98
CA GLY A 809 49.76 -63.41 29.31
C GLY A 809 50.49 -62.17 29.86
N VAL A 810 49.81 -61.04 30.07
CA VAL A 810 50.36 -59.90 30.84
C VAL A 810 50.42 -60.28 32.32
N GLU A 811 51.59 -60.20 32.95
CA GLU A 811 51.78 -60.47 34.38
C GLU A 811 51.05 -59.43 35.24
N CYS A 812 50.19 -59.90 36.15
CA CYS A 812 49.37 -59.05 37.04
C CYS A 812 49.63 -59.29 38.54
N ARG A 813 50.21 -60.45 38.90
CA ARG A 813 50.88 -60.67 40.19
C ARG A 813 52.17 -61.48 39.96
N ALA A 814 53.25 -61.05 40.59
CA ALA A 814 54.53 -61.76 40.56
C ALA A 814 54.57 -62.87 41.63
N ALA A 815 55.19 -64.01 41.32
CA ALA A 815 55.39 -65.11 42.26
C ALA A 815 56.27 -64.68 43.45
N THR A 816 55.87 -65.07 44.67
CA THR A 816 56.52 -64.66 45.93
C THR A 816 57.42 -65.73 46.58
N GLY A 817 57.54 -66.92 45.97
CA GLY A 817 58.42 -67.98 46.46
C GLY A 817 58.57 -69.15 45.47
N GLY A 818 59.41 -70.14 45.81
CA GLY A 818 59.70 -71.31 44.96
C GLY A 818 58.55 -72.31 44.80
N CYS A 819 57.43 -72.11 45.51
CA CYS A 819 56.19 -72.87 45.41
C CYS A 819 54.98 -71.98 45.07
N ASP A 820 55.24 -70.77 44.56
CA ASP A 820 54.23 -69.81 44.13
C ASP A 820 54.28 -69.63 42.61
N MET A 821 53.17 -69.28 41.97
CA MET A 821 53.12 -68.97 40.54
C MET A 821 52.88 -67.48 40.29
N ALA A 822 53.21 -67.01 39.09
CA ALA A 822 52.92 -65.65 38.67
C ALA A 822 51.63 -65.65 37.84
N GLU A 823 50.60 -64.95 38.31
CA GLU A 823 49.32 -64.84 37.64
C GLU A 823 49.42 -63.85 36.48
N VAL A 824 48.83 -64.28 35.36
CA VAL A 824 48.75 -63.51 34.13
C VAL A 824 47.29 -63.26 33.78
N CYS A 825 47.01 -62.11 33.17
CA CYS A 825 45.70 -61.78 32.63
C CYS A 825 45.26 -62.84 31.62
N ASP A 826 43.96 -63.17 31.63
CA ASP A 826 43.35 -64.14 30.71
C ASP A 826 43.03 -63.55 29.33
N GLY A 827 43.10 -62.22 29.19
CA GLY A 827 42.70 -61.48 27.99
C GLY A 827 41.19 -61.36 27.80
N LEU A 828 40.40 -61.64 28.85
CA LEU A 828 38.94 -61.63 28.85
C LEU A 828 38.33 -60.88 30.04
N SER A 829 39.11 -60.59 31.09
CA SER A 829 38.65 -59.91 32.30
C SER A 829 39.67 -58.88 32.84
N GLY A 830 39.16 -57.79 33.43
CA GLY A 830 39.96 -56.72 34.03
C GLY A 830 40.61 -57.07 35.38
N VAL A 831 40.37 -58.29 35.89
CA VAL A 831 40.78 -58.74 37.22
C VAL A 831 41.88 -59.79 37.08
N CYS A 832 42.94 -59.67 37.87
CA CYS A 832 43.98 -60.70 37.94
C CYS A 832 43.39 -62.00 38.54
N PRO A 833 43.77 -63.20 38.04
CA PRO A 833 43.37 -64.47 38.65
C PRO A 833 43.71 -64.56 40.14
N ASP A 834 42.99 -65.43 40.87
CA ASP A 834 43.29 -65.75 42.27
C ASP A 834 44.65 -66.44 42.42
N ASP A 835 45.32 -66.14 43.54
CA ASP A 835 46.63 -66.66 44.00
C ASP A 835 46.75 -68.20 43.88
N ALA A 836 47.70 -68.67 43.07
CA ALA A 836 47.82 -70.07 42.65
C ALA A 836 49.16 -70.70 43.05
N LEU A 837 49.18 -71.40 44.19
CA LEU A 837 50.34 -72.18 44.64
C LEU A 837 50.63 -73.39 43.75
N ALA A 838 51.91 -73.75 43.66
CA ALA A 838 52.39 -74.94 42.96
C ALA A 838 51.86 -76.23 43.60
N ALA A 839 51.50 -77.21 42.76
CA ALA A 839 50.86 -78.44 43.21
C ALA A 839 51.75 -79.27 44.15
N ALA A 840 51.12 -79.94 45.13
CA ALA A 840 51.81 -80.80 46.08
C ALA A 840 52.67 -81.88 45.39
N GLY A 841 53.96 -81.95 45.73
CA GLY A 841 54.94 -82.83 45.07
C GLY A 841 55.75 -82.16 43.94
N THR A 842 55.51 -80.89 43.61
CA THR A 842 56.37 -80.11 42.71
C THR A 842 57.72 -79.87 43.38
N VAL A 843 58.84 -80.25 42.74
CA VAL A 843 60.20 -80.02 43.29
C VAL A 843 60.51 -78.52 43.28
N CYS A 844 60.98 -78.00 44.41
CA CYS A 844 61.36 -76.59 44.59
C CYS A 844 62.84 -76.41 44.97
N ARG A 845 63.51 -77.46 45.44
CA ARG A 845 64.98 -77.59 45.45
C ARG A 845 65.34 -79.04 45.08
N ASP A 846 66.30 -79.22 44.17
CA ASP A 846 66.91 -80.52 43.89
C ASP A 846 67.94 -80.89 44.97
N ALA A 847 68.11 -82.19 45.25
CA ALA A 847 69.15 -82.67 46.18
C ALA A 847 70.56 -82.44 45.62
N GLU A 848 71.45 -81.83 46.41
CA GLU A 848 72.83 -81.51 46.00
C GLU A 848 73.79 -82.71 46.13
N SER A 849 73.49 -83.71 46.97
CA SER A 849 74.40 -84.83 47.24
C SER A 849 73.74 -86.14 47.70
N LEU A 850 74.56 -87.17 47.99
CA LEU A 850 74.10 -88.55 48.25
C LEU A 850 73.52 -88.81 49.67
N CYS A 851 73.64 -87.87 50.61
CA CYS A 851 72.89 -87.86 51.86
C CYS A 851 72.01 -86.61 51.99
N ASP A 852 71.61 -86.03 50.86
CA ASP A 852 70.64 -84.93 50.76
C ASP A 852 69.30 -85.42 50.19
N ALA A 853 68.22 -84.68 50.38
CA ALA A 853 66.89 -84.97 49.85
C ALA A 853 66.35 -83.76 49.08
N ALA A 854 65.53 -83.98 48.05
CA ALA A 854 64.94 -82.90 47.27
C ALA A 854 63.63 -82.43 47.92
N GLU A 855 63.52 -81.16 48.28
CA GLU A 855 62.30 -80.60 48.83
C GLU A 855 61.24 -80.37 47.74
N VAL A 856 60.00 -80.70 48.11
CA VAL A 856 58.82 -80.56 47.28
C VAL A 856 57.79 -79.67 47.96
N CYS A 857 57.08 -78.87 47.18
CA CYS A 857 55.94 -78.08 47.63
C CYS A 857 54.89 -78.97 48.28
N ASP A 858 54.29 -78.51 49.37
CA ASP A 858 53.21 -79.20 50.08
C ASP A 858 51.81 -78.92 49.48
N GLY A 859 51.72 -77.96 48.55
CA GLY A 859 50.46 -77.47 47.97
C GLY A 859 49.67 -76.54 48.89
N ALA A 860 50.30 -76.00 49.95
CA ALA A 860 49.69 -75.11 50.93
C ALA A 860 50.56 -73.88 51.31
N ASN A 861 51.86 -73.89 50.99
CA ASN A 861 52.79 -72.78 51.26
C ASN A 861 53.54 -72.32 49.98
N ALA A 862 53.71 -71.00 49.84
CA ALA A 862 54.47 -70.36 48.75
C ALA A 862 56.00 -70.56 48.86
N ALA A 863 56.50 -70.83 50.06
CA ALA A 863 57.91 -71.12 50.31
C ALA A 863 58.21 -72.62 50.11
N CYS A 864 59.37 -72.92 49.54
CA CYS A 864 59.93 -74.27 49.58
C CYS A 864 60.25 -74.66 51.04
N PRO A 865 60.07 -75.92 51.46
CA PRO A 865 60.51 -76.39 52.77
C PRO A 865 62.00 -76.18 53.04
N ASP A 866 62.39 -76.17 54.33
CA ASP A 866 63.79 -76.14 54.75
C ASP A 866 64.54 -77.45 54.37
N ASP A 867 65.83 -77.34 54.05
CA ASP A 867 66.79 -78.41 53.69
C ASP A 867 66.83 -79.59 54.68
N VAL A 868 66.67 -80.83 54.20
CA VAL A 868 66.63 -82.06 55.02
C VAL A 868 67.69 -83.12 54.65
N ILE A 869 68.83 -83.05 55.34
CA ILE A 869 69.89 -84.09 55.32
C ILE A 869 69.36 -85.46 55.79
N ALA A 870 69.75 -86.52 55.07
CA ALA A 870 69.34 -87.90 55.29
C ALA A 870 69.79 -88.46 56.66
N ALA A 871 68.89 -89.20 57.31
CA ALA A 871 69.04 -89.67 58.69
C ALA A 871 70.24 -90.61 58.92
N ALA A 872 70.76 -90.61 60.16
CA ALA A 872 71.90 -91.43 60.57
C ALA A 872 71.64 -92.93 60.34
N GLY A 873 72.55 -93.59 59.63
CA GLY A 873 72.47 -95.02 59.29
C GLY A 873 71.79 -95.34 57.96
N VAL A 874 71.36 -94.34 57.17
CA VAL A 874 70.99 -94.56 55.76
C VAL A 874 72.25 -94.92 54.97
N ALA A 875 72.26 -96.07 54.29
CA ALA A 875 73.43 -96.53 53.53
C ALA A 875 73.65 -95.69 52.26
N CYS A 876 74.82 -95.06 52.16
CA CYS A 876 75.18 -94.16 51.05
C CYS A 876 76.28 -94.72 50.13
N ARG A 877 77.01 -95.75 50.57
CA ARG A 877 77.88 -96.55 49.72
C ARG A 877 77.82 -98.04 50.12
N PRO A 878 77.50 -98.97 49.21
CA PRO A 878 77.57 -100.40 49.48
C PRO A 878 78.99 -100.94 49.24
N ALA A 879 79.41 -101.92 50.05
CA ALA A 879 80.73 -102.54 49.97
C ALA A 879 81.01 -103.19 48.60
N ALA A 880 82.18 -102.91 48.02
CA ALA A 880 82.61 -103.38 46.71
C ALA A 880 83.22 -104.80 46.71
N GLY A 881 83.55 -105.38 47.87
CA GLY A 881 84.15 -106.73 47.94
C GLY A 881 84.25 -107.35 49.34
N PRO A 882 84.79 -108.59 49.44
CA PRO A 882 84.92 -109.29 50.72
C PRO A 882 85.97 -108.67 51.67
N CYS A 883 86.91 -107.90 51.12
CA CYS A 883 87.89 -107.12 51.88
C CYS A 883 87.44 -105.67 52.12
N ASP A 884 86.13 -105.43 52.24
CA ASP A 884 85.56 -104.07 52.26
C ASP A 884 84.40 -103.88 53.27
N PHE A 885 83.96 -102.63 53.46
CA PHE A 885 82.82 -102.24 54.30
C PHE A 885 81.84 -101.30 53.56
N PRO A 886 80.58 -101.19 54.01
CA PRO A 886 79.62 -100.22 53.47
C PRO A 886 79.50 -98.95 54.35
N GLU A 887 79.63 -97.76 53.77
CA GLU A 887 79.43 -96.49 54.45
C GLU A 887 77.95 -96.06 54.53
N SER A 888 77.62 -95.27 55.55
CA SER A 888 76.27 -94.76 55.82
C SER A 888 76.31 -93.31 56.28
N CYS A 889 75.28 -92.55 55.95
CA CYS A 889 75.07 -91.16 56.35
C CYS A 889 75.15 -91.04 57.88
N ASN A 890 75.78 -89.97 58.37
CA ASN A 890 75.93 -89.72 59.81
C ASN A 890 74.74 -88.98 60.44
N GLY A 891 73.78 -88.49 59.63
CA GLY A 891 72.62 -87.70 60.07
C GLY A 891 72.96 -86.26 60.49
N VAL A 892 74.11 -85.73 60.04
CA VAL A 892 74.63 -84.39 60.38
C VAL A 892 75.25 -83.68 59.17
N THR A 893 75.78 -84.41 58.19
CA THR A 893 76.38 -83.87 56.95
C THR A 893 75.81 -84.56 55.72
N ALA A 894 75.58 -83.78 54.66
CA ALA A 894 75.11 -84.29 53.37
C ALA A 894 76.15 -85.14 52.62
N ASP A 895 77.44 -85.06 52.98
CA ASP A 895 78.48 -85.94 52.44
C ASP A 895 78.43 -87.34 53.03
N CYS A 896 78.50 -88.35 52.14
CA CYS A 896 78.75 -89.74 52.52
C CYS A 896 80.20 -89.91 53.02
N PRO A 897 80.47 -90.68 54.10
CA PRO A 897 81.83 -90.92 54.58
C PRO A 897 82.78 -91.51 53.53
N ALA A 898 84.08 -91.34 53.78
CA ALA A 898 85.13 -91.91 52.93
C ALA A 898 85.22 -93.44 53.06
N ASP A 899 85.51 -94.08 51.93
CA ASP A 899 85.63 -95.51 51.63
C ASP A 899 86.67 -96.24 52.52
N VAL A 900 86.30 -97.35 53.19
CA VAL A 900 87.19 -98.05 54.16
C VAL A 900 87.34 -99.57 53.92
N VAL A 901 88.38 -99.94 53.16
CA VAL A 901 88.81 -101.34 53.00
C VAL A 901 89.34 -101.99 54.29
N ARG A 902 89.26 -103.32 54.36
CA ARG A 902 89.69 -104.13 55.52
C ARG A 902 91.20 -104.28 55.60
N GLY A 903 91.73 -104.09 56.81
CA GLY A 903 93.17 -104.13 57.09
C GLY A 903 93.86 -105.46 56.77
N ALA A 904 95.17 -105.37 56.55
CA ALA A 904 96.00 -106.51 56.18
C ALA A 904 95.93 -107.67 57.19
N GLY A 905 95.82 -108.90 56.70
CA GLY A 905 95.74 -110.10 57.56
C GLY A 905 94.33 -110.56 57.93
N VAL A 906 93.27 -109.84 57.52
CA VAL A 906 91.87 -110.31 57.68
C VAL A 906 91.60 -111.46 56.69
N LEU A 907 91.20 -112.62 57.19
CA LEU A 907 90.87 -113.81 56.41
C LEU A 907 89.77 -113.52 55.36
N CYS A 908 90.07 -113.78 54.09
CA CYS A 908 89.12 -113.59 52.98
C CYS A 908 88.87 -114.87 52.16
N ARG A 909 89.78 -115.86 52.18
CA ARG A 909 89.53 -117.26 51.78
C ARG A 909 90.22 -118.19 52.78
N ALA A 910 89.61 -119.34 53.10
CA ALA A 910 90.17 -120.34 53.99
C ALA A 910 90.72 -121.54 53.21
N ALA A 911 91.85 -122.09 53.66
CA ALA A 911 92.53 -123.22 53.03
C ALA A 911 91.67 -124.50 52.99
N LEU A 912 91.59 -125.12 51.82
CA LEU A 912 90.87 -126.37 51.55
C LEU A 912 91.75 -127.61 51.74
N GLY A 913 92.32 -127.75 52.93
CA GLY A 913 93.07 -128.94 53.37
C GLY A 913 94.57 -128.74 53.48
N THR A 914 95.33 -129.83 53.60
CA THR A 914 96.76 -129.80 53.99
C THR A 914 97.74 -129.44 52.88
N CYS A 915 97.26 -129.25 51.64
CA CYS A 915 98.08 -128.83 50.49
C CYS A 915 97.69 -127.44 49.95
N ASP A 916 96.88 -126.67 50.69
CA ASP A 916 96.37 -125.34 50.35
C ASP A 916 96.71 -124.34 51.46
N VAL A 917 96.68 -123.04 51.17
CA VAL A 917 96.95 -121.94 52.12
C VAL A 917 95.75 -120.99 52.17
N ALA A 918 95.62 -120.24 53.27
CA ALA A 918 94.49 -119.35 53.51
C ALA A 918 94.85 -117.89 53.19
N GLU A 919 94.13 -117.28 52.25
CA GLU A 919 94.34 -115.90 51.82
C GLU A 919 93.68 -114.89 52.75
N VAL A 920 94.42 -113.81 52.94
CA VAL A 920 94.06 -112.68 53.79
C VAL A 920 94.09 -111.40 52.95
N CYS A 921 93.25 -110.43 53.28
CA CYS A 921 93.27 -109.11 52.66
C CYS A 921 94.67 -108.49 52.76
N ASP A 922 95.09 -107.75 51.72
CA ASP A 922 96.41 -107.08 51.66
C ASP A 922 96.44 -105.75 52.44
N GLY A 923 95.27 -105.22 52.81
CA GLY A 923 95.11 -103.94 53.49
C GLY A 923 95.09 -102.73 52.56
N VAL A 924 94.95 -102.95 51.24
CA VAL A 924 94.97 -101.89 50.21
C VAL A 924 93.81 -102.05 49.22
N GLY A 925 93.36 -103.28 48.93
CA GLY A 925 92.27 -103.55 47.98
C GLY A 925 91.03 -104.22 48.59
N ALA A 926 89.86 -103.92 48.01
CA ALA A 926 88.57 -104.54 48.35
C ALA A 926 88.45 -106.05 47.95
N ALA A 927 89.41 -106.58 47.19
CA ALA A 927 89.45 -107.95 46.70
C ALA A 927 90.41 -108.84 47.50
N CYS A 928 90.09 -110.14 47.58
CA CYS A 928 90.97 -111.14 48.18
C CYS A 928 92.11 -111.52 47.22
N PRO A 929 93.34 -111.78 47.70
CA PRO A 929 94.43 -112.32 46.87
C PRO A 929 94.11 -113.66 46.21
N THR A 930 94.92 -114.04 45.22
CA THR A 930 94.78 -115.30 44.48
C THR A 930 95.33 -116.52 45.23
N ASP A 931 94.68 -117.65 44.96
CA ASP A 931 94.94 -119.00 45.48
C ASP A 931 96.43 -119.40 45.52
N MET A 932 96.93 -119.80 46.70
CA MET A 932 98.31 -120.27 46.90
C MET A 932 98.38 -121.67 47.53
N LEU A 933 98.79 -122.66 46.73
CA LEU A 933 99.03 -124.03 47.17
C LEU A 933 100.29 -124.17 48.05
N ALA A 934 100.29 -125.17 48.93
CA ALA A 934 101.43 -125.53 49.76
C ALA A 934 102.61 -126.11 48.94
N ALA A 935 103.84 -125.95 49.44
CA ALA A 935 105.05 -126.38 48.75
C ALA A 935 105.10 -127.90 48.51
N GLU A 936 105.65 -128.31 47.35
CA GLU A 936 105.83 -129.73 47.04
C GLU A 936 106.69 -130.47 48.08
N GLY A 937 106.33 -131.72 48.36
CA GLY A 937 106.96 -132.51 49.41
C GLY A 937 106.45 -132.22 50.83
N THR A 938 105.54 -131.26 51.02
CA THR A 938 104.83 -131.07 52.30
C THR A 938 104.12 -132.38 52.68
N ALA A 939 104.39 -132.88 53.88
CA ALA A 939 103.90 -134.18 54.32
C ALA A 939 102.38 -134.15 54.59
N CYS A 940 101.64 -135.13 54.07
CA CYS A 940 100.20 -135.23 54.29
C CYS A 940 99.73 -136.69 54.45
N PRO A 941 98.49 -136.96 54.89
CA PRO A 941 98.04 -138.32 55.22
C PRO A 941 98.15 -139.29 54.03
N GLY A 942 99.06 -140.26 54.15
CA GLY A 942 99.29 -141.29 53.13
C GLY A 942 100.30 -140.93 52.03
N GLY A 943 100.97 -139.78 52.10
CA GLY A 943 101.96 -139.39 51.09
C GLY A 943 102.58 -138.01 51.33
N ALA A 944 102.79 -137.26 50.24
CA ALA A 944 103.23 -135.87 50.26
C ALA A 944 102.49 -135.08 49.17
N CYS A 945 102.33 -133.77 49.36
CA CYS A 945 101.72 -132.88 48.38
C CYS A 945 102.56 -132.84 47.09
N VAL A 946 101.92 -133.17 45.96
CA VAL A 946 102.42 -132.98 44.60
C VAL A 946 101.30 -132.29 43.83
N ALA A 947 101.60 -131.17 43.17
CA ALA A 947 100.61 -130.35 42.46
C ALA A 947 99.29 -130.09 43.24
N GLY A 948 99.38 -129.75 44.54
CA GLY A 948 98.23 -129.35 45.36
C GLY A 948 97.34 -130.48 45.90
N VAL A 949 97.61 -131.76 45.59
CA VAL A 949 96.77 -132.89 46.02
C VAL A 949 97.59 -133.96 46.75
N CYS A 950 97.04 -134.51 47.84
CA CYS A 950 97.55 -135.74 48.45
C CYS A 950 97.20 -136.92 47.52
N THR A 951 98.17 -137.36 46.72
CA THR A 951 97.89 -138.16 45.53
C THR A 951 97.53 -139.61 45.82
N GLN A 952 96.22 -139.84 45.92
CA GLN A 952 95.55 -141.13 45.67
C GLN A 952 94.24 -140.99 44.77
N ASP A 953 93.86 -139.83 44.12
CA ASP A 953 92.66 -139.60 43.17
C ASP A 953 92.61 -138.24 42.31
N GLY A 954 91.66 -137.99 41.33
CA GLY A 954 91.27 -136.64 40.69
C GLY A 954 90.64 -136.48 39.22
N THR A 955 89.78 -135.45 38.89
CA THR A 955 89.13 -135.01 37.55
C THR A 955 88.61 -133.51 37.52
N GLY A 956 87.96 -132.73 36.57
CA GLY A 956 87.39 -132.66 35.14
C GLY A 956 86.19 -131.59 35.03
N GLY A 957 85.59 -130.88 34.00
CA GLY A 957 85.55 -130.46 32.52
C GLY A 957 84.11 -129.83 32.16
N GLY A 958 83.58 -129.01 31.15
CA GLY A 958 83.75 -128.23 29.84
C GLY A 958 82.37 -127.46 29.49
N ALA A 959 81.85 -126.74 28.43
CA ALA A 959 82.04 -126.07 27.05
C ALA A 959 80.78 -125.11 26.74
N GLY A 960 80.36 -124.34 25.66
CA GLY A 960 80.62 -123.91 24.21
C GLY A 960 79.49 -122.92 23.59
N GLY A 961 79.48 -122.37 22.31
CA GLY A 961 78.40 -121.42 21.72
C GLY A 961 78.44 -120.87 20.22
N GLU A 962 77.42 -120.06 19.70
CA GLU A 962 77.14 -119.48 18.29
C GLU A 962 76.13 -118.24 18.27
N GLY A 963 75.64 -117.36 17.29
CA GLY A 963 75.55 -116.99 15.80
C GLY A 963 74.78 -115.58 15.59
N GLY A 964 74.23 -114.88 14.52
CA GLY A 964 73.99 -114.72 13.01
C GLY A 964 72.82 -113.65 12.70
N GLY A 965 72.35 -112.95 11.60
CA GLY A 965 72.53 -112.52 10.13
C GLY A 965 71.15 -112.08 9.43
N GLY A 966 70.80 -111.26 8.36
CA GLY A 966 71.29 -110.24 7.33
C GLY A 966 70.20 -109.72 6.24
N VAL A 967 70.34 -108.58 5.45
CA VAL A 967 69.36 -107.95 4.40
C VAL A 967 70.07 -107.07 3.26
N GLY A 968 69.62 -106.31 2.18
CA GLY A 968 68.44 -105.70 1.40
C GLY A 968 68.92 -105.01 0.01
N GLY A 969 68.35 -104.19 -0.94
CA GLY A 969 67.11 -103.40 -1.38
C GLY A 969 67.25 -102.59 -2.79
N ALA A 970 66.26 -101.86 -3.41
CA ALA A 970 66.28 -101.11 -4.77
C ALA A 970 65.08 -100.06 -5.04
N GLY A 971 64.77 -99.21 -6.10
CA GLY A 971 65.27 -98.63 -7.43
C GLY A 971 64.13 -98.40 -8.55
N GLY A 972 63.97 -97.50 -9.60
CA GLY A 972 64.47 -96.19 -10.22
C GLY A 972 63.92 -95.82 -11.70
N GLY A 973 63.85 -94.55 -12.26
CA GLY A 973 63.48 -94.18 -13.72
C GLY A 973 63.15 -92.69 -14.21
N SER A 974 63.11 -92.32 -15.54
CA SER A 974 62.77 -90.96 -16.23
C SER A 974 62.73 -90.95 -17.84
N VAL A 975 62.54 -89.97 -18.82
CA VAL A 975 62.25 -88.48 -19.15
C VAL A 975 61.79 -88.18 -20.67
N PRO A 976 61.14 -87.02 -21.12
CA PRO A 976 60.79 -86.63 -22.56
C PRO A 976 60.71 -85.09 -23.09
N PRO A 977 60.87 -84.71 -24.43
CA PRO A 977 60.66 -83.30 -25.00
C PRO A 977 60.25 -83.00 -26.54
N ILE A 978 60.03 -81.69 -26.95
CA ILE A 978 59.87 -80.95 -28.29
C ILE A 978 58.49 -80.85 -29.07
N LEU A 979 58.15 -79.62 -29.56
CA LEU A 979 57.11 -79.15 -30.55
C LEU A 979 55.66 -79.70 -30.49
N GLY A 980 54.66 -78.83 -30.25
CA GLY A 980 53.31 -79.02 -30.82
C GLY A 980 52.06 -78.68 -29.98
N GLY A 981 51.92 -77.43 -29.50
CA GLY A 981 50.65 -76.94 -28.93
C GLY A 981 50.47 -77.27 -27.45
N ASP A 982 50.87 -76.34 -26.58
CA ASP A 982 51.04 -76.63 -25.15
C ASP A 982 49.74 -76.85 -24.37
N ALA A 983 49.54 -78.12 -24.04
CA ALA A 983 49.07 -78.65 -22.75
C ALA A 983 47.75 -78.11 -22.16
N CYS A 984 46.73 -78.99 -22.19
CA CYS A 984 45.52 -78.86 -21.38
C CYS A 984 45.85 -78.81 -19.88
N SER A 985 45.18 -77.90 -19.15
CA SER A 985 45.00 -78.00 -17.70
C SER A 985 43.73 -77.25 -17.25
N CYS A 986 43.42 -77.39 -15.96
CA CYS A 986 42.35 -76.78 -15.16
C CYS A 986 41.59 -75.58 -15.76
N ARG A 987 40.25 -75.66 -15.77
CA ARG A 987 39.37 -74.48 -15.91
C ARG A 987 38.16 -74.54 -14.96
N LEU A 988 38.31 -73.84 -13.84
CA LEU A 988 37.23 -73.05 -13.24
C LEU A 988 37.85 -71.69 -12.85
N PRO A 989 37.48 -70.61 -13.55
CA PRO A 989 37.49 -69.27 -12.95
C PRO A 989 36.19 -68.51 -13.19
N GLY A 990 35.88 -67.60 -12.26
CA GLY A 990 34.71 -66.70 -12.27
C GLY A 990 34.23 -66.47 -10.83
N ASP A 991 34.37 -65.29 -10.21
CA ASP A 991 35.01 -64.04 -10.65
C ASP A 991 35.81 -63.38 -9.50
N PRO A 992 36.77 -62.46 -9.78
CA PRO A 992 37.70 -61.94 -8.76
C PRO A 992 37.47 -60.46 -8.36
N ALA A 993 37.84 -60.14 -7.10
CA ALA A 993 38.47 -58.89 -6.58
C ALA A 993 37.91 -57.48 -6.93
N GLY A 994 38.14 -56.43 -6.12
CA GLY A 994 38.74 -56.37 -4.78
C GLY A 994 39.63 -55.15 -4.52
N ALA A 995 39.39 -54.47 -3.38
CA ALA A 995 40.31 -53.63 -2.59
C ALA A 995 40.82 -52.24 -3.06
N SER A 996 41.04 -51.40 -2.03
CA SER A 996 42.11 -50.38 -1.85
C SER A 996 41.90 -48.86 -2.13
N ALA A 997 41.86 -48.10 -1.02
CA ALA A 997 42.67 -46.91 -0.65
C ALA A 997 42.78 -45.64 -1.55
N GLY A 998 43.03 -44.45 -0.94
CA GLY A 998 43.63 -43.33 -1.71
C GLY A 998 43.48 -41.84 -1.30
N VAL A 999 43.47 -41.47 -0.02
CA VAL A 999 44.18 -40.31 0.59
C VAL A 999 44.60 -39.06 -0.26
N LEU A 1000 44.24 -37.85 0.24
CA LEU A 1000 44.82 -36.47 0.01
C LEU A 1000 44.68 -35.75 -1.37
N GLY A 1001 44.54 -34.41 -1.32
CA GLY A 1001 44.97 -33.51 -2.42
C GLY A 1001 44.22 -32.15 -2.59
N GLU A 1002 44.87 -31.03 -2.26
CA GLU A 1002 44.42 -29.64 -2.51
C GLU A 1002 44.18 -29.27 -4.01
N ARG A 1003 43.31 -28.28 -4.35
CA ARG A 1003 43.68 -26.89 -4.77
C ARG A 1003 42.60 -26.05 -5.53
N ALA A 1004 42.24 -24.92 -4.91
CA ALA A 1004 42.23 -23.54 -5.45
C ALA A 1004 41.44 -23.09 -6.72
N ALA A 1005 40.37 -22.30 -6.45
CA ALA A 1005 40.24 -20.85 -6.79
C ALA A 1005 39.47 -20.32 -8.04
N PHE A 1006 39.08 -19.03 -7.91
CA PHE A 1006 38.61 -18.01 -8.87
C PHE A 1006 37.17 -18.03 -9.46
N SER A 1007 36.26 -17.36 -8.74
CA SER A 1007 35.58 -16.09 -9.10
C SER A 1007 34.77 -15.87 -10.40
N ALA A 1008 33.67 -15.12 -10.20
CA ALA A 1008 33.14 -13.99 -11.00
C ALA A 1008 31.80 -14.15 -11.78
N LEU A 1009 31.06 -13.03 -11.80
CA LEU A 1009 29.71 -12.82 -12.35
C LEU A 1009 29.69 -12.68 -13.88
N ALA A 1010 28.52 -12.93 -14.50
CA ALA A 1010 27.85 -11.96 -15.41
C ALA A 1010 26.39 -12.33 -15.75
N LEU A 1011 25.54 -11.32 -16.00
CA LEU A 1011 24.23 -11.45 -16.69
C LEU A 1011 24.45 -11.44 -18.23
N MET A 1012 23.51 -11.72 -19.16
CA MET A 1012 22.23 -11.00 -19.40
C MET A 1012 21.51 -11.47 -20.71
N ALA A 1013 20.32 -10.90 -20.97
CA ALA A 1013 19.76 -10.54 -22.30
C ALA A 1013 18.82 -11.49 -23.11
N LEU A 1014 17.52 -11.21 -22.95
CA LEU A 1014 16.34 -11.21 -23.85
C LEU A 1014 16.40 -11.61 -25.37
N ALA A 1015 15.44 -12.48 -25.74
CA ALA A 1015 14.36 -12.32 -26.75
C ALA A 1015 14.56 -12.39 -28.30
N VAL A 1016 13.56 -12.95 -29.03
CA VAL A 1016 12.66 -12.25 -30.04
C VAL A 1016 11.77 -13.21 -30.92
N ARG A 1017 10.45 -13.21 -30.65
CA ARG A 1017 9.22 -13.23 -31.55
C ARG A 1017 8.93 -14.24 -32.72
N ARG A 1018 7.61 -14.60 -32.79
CA ARG A 1018 6.69 -14.89 -33.96
C ARG A 1018 6.70 -16.32 -34.57
N ARG A 1019 5.62 -16.89 -35.20
CA ARG A 1019 4.33 -16.35 -35.73
C ARG A 1019 3.22 -17.44 -35.96
N GLY A 1020 1.91 -17.08 -35.89
CA GLY A 1020 0.73 -17.83 -36.43
C GLY A 1020 -0.53 -17.61 -35.55
N ARG A 1021 -1.76 -17.17 -35.92
CA ARG A 1021 -2.70 -17.28 -37.09
C ARG A 1021 -3.35 -18.67 -37.28
N ARG A 1022 -4.67 -18.83 -37.50
CA ARG A 1022 -5.85 -17.90 -37.57
C ARG A 1022 -7.17 -18.72 -37.53
N GLY A 1023 -8.29 -18.14 -37.10
CA GLY A 1023 -9.65 -18.73 -37.20
C GLY A 1023 -10.74 -17.67 -36.94
N SER A 1024 -11.99 -17.88 -37.40
CA SER A 1024 -13.01 -16.81 -37.42
C SER A 1024 -14.46 -17.30 -37.44
N ARG A 1025 -15.32 -16.61 -36.70
CA ARG A 1025 -16.51 -15.94 -37.28
C ARG A 1025 -16.87 -14.69 -36.48
#